data_AF-H0QQF0-F1
#
_entry.id   AF-H0QQF0-F1
#
_cell.length_a   1.000
_cell.length_b   1.000
_cell.length_c   1.000
_cell.angle_alpha   90.00
_cell.angle_beta   90.00
_cell.angle_gamma   90.00
#
_symmetry.space_group_name_H-M   'P 1'
#
loop_
_entity.id
_entity.type
_entity.pdbx_description
1 polymer ?
#
loop_
_entity_poly.entity_id
_entity_poly.type
_entity_poly.pdbx_seq_one_letter_code
_entity_poly.pdbx_strand_id
1 'polypeptide(L)'
;MAPAAQALPMETGSVTEPAPAPVDPAPADPAPAGPAAEVQPSAEATPTETAPAEVTPEETVPAEVAPAAPENISLPAIEGDPVVGGTLTSTGGQWNGAGWIQYSWIIDGVPVQTAGHGVGEADALAIVPSMAGKSILLTVVASTEAQAPGTEVSAAAVTVRPAAFTGVVWSNAVTGRPAVGQELSVGTPQWDTSASQGALAYQWFRGSLAIGSATTSRYTVTASDVGQKLWAKVTLSAPGFTSVELSSVQVTGVSATFVTAPVPTVSGTARVGQVQTANAGTWAPGGAALSYQWYRGTAAIAGAVGRTYTTSAADYGKALKVRVRATKAGFVTVDRFSAARTIAAGTIVATKPLSVVGTHRYGNTVKVSQGWPSGTTFRYQWYRNGVAIRGGTGYALYFNPSYIGSRVNVKVTVSKPGYATRSVTTGAVTVGRALITLKTAPRITGATSLGSVLTANPGTYSPAPSAYAYQWYRNGAAISGARYRTYRLTAADNGRSITVRVSASLIYSDTRVTMSPALKLPVWAVTVLRGDGTYRVGTQIKPGLYKATGTGSGCYWERLNGFGSSLDYVNANYYGSARTYVQILPGDVGFRSSGCGAWTTVPSTGAKATSITKDGTYRVGIDILPGDYYGYGSGSSCYMAMLSGFGGTLDEIYDNYLGSAWVIVTIPSWVKGFEVQGCGTLVRG
;
A
#
# COMPACT_ATOMS: atom_id res chain seq x y z
N MET A 1 11.01 -33.76 5.33
CA MET A 1 10.15 -33.81 6.53
C MET A 1 9.67 -32.40 6.83
N ALA A 2 8.41 -32.13 6.52
CA ALA A 2 7.55 -31.02 6.97
C ALA A 2 6.16 -31.40 6.41
N PRO A 3 5.08 -31.44 7.21
CA PRO A 3 3.83 -32.07 6.78
C PRO A 3 3.01 -31.21 5.81
N ALA A 4 2.05 -31.85 5.15
CA ALA A 4 1.12 -31.24 4.19
C ALA A 4 -0.17 -30.75 4.85
N ALA A 5 -1.04 -30.12 4.04
CA ALA A 5 -2.28 -29.48 4.47
C ALA A 5 -3.38 -30.45 4.94
N GLN A 6 -4.29 -29.91 5.74
CA GLN A 6 -5.70 -30.31 5.82
C GLN A 6 -6.58 -29.05 5.75
N ALA A 7 -7.86 -29.22 5.37
CA ALA A 7 -8.83 -28.16 5.18
C ALA A 7 -10.26 -28.69 5.41
N LEU A 8 -11.23 -27.78 5.52
CA LEU A 8 -12.67 -28.03 5.80
C LEU A 8 -12.97 -28.45 7.26
N PRO A 9 -14.21 -28.27 7.76
CA PRO A 9 -15.44 -27.81 7.08
C PRO A 9 -15.93 -26.41 7.48
N MET A 10 -17.05 -26.01 6.87
CA MET A 10 -17.96 -24.98 7.40
C MET A 10 -18.99 -25.67 8.30
N GLU A 11 -19.36 -25.05 9.42
CA GLU A 11 -20.62 -25.33 10.12
C GLU A 11 -21.30 -24.04 10.58
N THR A 12 -22.60 -24.12 10.82
CA THR A 12 -23.51 -22.99 11.04
C THR A 12 -23.64 -22.64 12.53
N GLY A 13 -23.02 -21.53 12.95
CA GLY A 13 -23.21 -20.97 14.29
C GLY A 13 -24.49 -20.13 14.41
N SER A 14 -25.54 -20.68 15.01
CA SER A 14 -26.72 -19.93 15.45
C SER A 14 -26.48 -19.35 16.85
N VAL A 15 -26.54 -18.02 16.99
CA VAL A 15 -26.55 -17.35 18.30
C VAL A 15 -27.65 -16.29 18.30
N THR A 16 -28.55 -16.39 19.28
CA THR A 16 -29.66 -15.44 19.52
C THR A 16 -29.26 -14.38 20.54
N GLU A 17 -29.55 -13.12 20.23
CA GLU A 17 -29.58 -11.99 21.18
C GLU A 17 -30.76 -11.04 20.82
N PRO A 18 -31.13 -10.08 21.70
CA PRO A 18 -32.55 -9.71 21.86
C PRO A 18 -33.15 -8.74 20.82
N ALA A 19 -34.49 -8.68 20.83
CA ALA A 19 -35.27 -7.82 19.95
C ALA A 19 -35.31 -6.35 20.42
N PRO A 20 -35.29 -5.37 19.49
CA PRO A 20 -35.87 -4.06 19.72
C PRO A 20 -37.42 -4.13 19.63
N ALA A 21 -38.11 -3.26 20.38
CA ALA A 21 -39.57 -3.18 20.38
C ALA A 21 -40.15 -2.61 19.06
N PRO A 22 -41.41 -2.93 18.70
CA PRO A 22 -42.06 -2.36 17.53
C PRO A 22 -42.35 -0.86 17.70
N VAL A 23 -42.32 -0.12 16.60
CA VAL A 23 -42.76 1.28 16.53
C VAL A 23 -44.02 1.33 15.67
N ASP A 24 -45.17 1.47 16.34
CA ASP A 24 -46.50 1.63 15.72
C ASP A 24 -46.85 3.13 15.49
N PRO A 25 -47.93 3.46 14.76
CA PRO A 25 -47.95 4.66 13.92
C PRO A 25 -48.84 5.84 14.37
N ALA A 26 -48.74 6.91 13.57
CA ALA A 26 -49.70 7.99 13.34
C ALA A 26 -49.76 9.17 14.35
N PRO A 27 -50.23 10.37 13.92
CA PRO A 27 -49.96 11.64 14.62
C PRO A 27 -51.20 12.39 15.16
N ALA A 28 -50.98 13.31 16.10
CA ALA A 28 -51.86 14.45 16.41
C ALA A 28 -51.07 15.62 17.06
N ASP A 29 -51.49 16.86 16.82
CA ASP A 29 -50.89 18.10 17.36
C ASP A 29 -51.38 18.47 18.78
N PRO A 30 -50.65 19.37 19.48
CA PRO A 30 -51.27 20.19 20.53
C PRO A 30 -50.87 21.69 20.56
N ALA A 31 -51.86 22.58 20.35
CA ALA A 31 -52.18 23.79 21.15
C ALA A 31 -51.13 24.93 21.33
N PRO A 32 -51.47 26.08 21.99
CA PRO A 32 -52.78 26.67 22.39
C PRO A 32 -53.14 27.90 21.50
N ALA A 33 -54.06 28.85 21.76
CA ALA A 33 -54.99 29.21 22.86
C ALA A 33 -56.26 29.87 22.22
N GLY A 34 -57.31 30.39 22.88
CA GLY A 34 -57.64 30.62 24.30
C GLY A 34 -57.53 32.12 24.70
N PRO A 35 -58.40 32.67 25.59
CA PRO A 35 -59.65 32.16 26.21
C PRO A 35 -60.90 32.54 25.33
N ALA A 36 -62.16 32.80 25.74
CA ALA A 36 -62.90 32.90 27.03
C ALA A 36 -64.43 32.73 26.83
N ALA A 37 -65.23 32.76 27.93
CA ALA A 37 -66.70 32.87 28.01
C ALA A 37 -67.54 31.81 27.22
N GLU A 38 -68.10 30.73 27.79
CA GLU A 38 -68.76 30.46 29.09
C GLU A 38 -70.18 31.03 29.24
N VAL A 39 -71.19 30.13 29.25
CA VAL A 39 -72.37 30.10 30.14
C VAL A 39 -73.21 28.83 29.85
N GLN A 40 -73.67 28.17 30.93
CA GLN A 40 -74.77 27.21 31.01
C GLN A 40 -75.64 27.61 32.22
N PRO A 41 -76.87 27.09 32.42
CA PRO A 41 -77.80 26.42 31.49
C PRO A 41 -79.17 27.15 31.42
N SER A 42 -80.18 26.54 30.80
CA SER A 42 -81.59 26.91 31.01
C SER A 42 -82.20 26.10 32.18
N ALA A 43 -82.85 26.78 33.12
CA ALA A 43 -83.83 26.18 34.04
C ALA A 43 -84.80 27.25 34.61
N GLU A 44 -86.07 26.86 34.71
CA GLU A 44 -87.15 27.33 35.60
C GLU A 44 -87.17 28.79 36.13
N ALA A 45 -88.20 29.52 35.70
CA ALA A 45 -88.99 30.38 36.58
C ALA A 45 -90.48 30.25 36.21
N THR A 46 -91.32 29.87 37.17
CA THR A 46 -92.77 29.66 37.04
C THR A 46 -93.57 30.99 37.08
N PRO A 47 -94.84 31.02 36.64
CA PRO A 47 -95.57 32.27 36.45
C PRO A 47 -95.97 32.95 37.77
N THR A 48 -95.98 34.28 37.78
CA THR A 48 -96.55 35.09 38.87
C THR A 48 -98.06 35.23 38.71
N GLU A 49 -98.77 34.12 38.88
CA GLU A 49 -100.24 34.09 38.93
C GLU A 49 -100.72 34.99 40.09
N THR A 50 -101.43 36.08 39.77
CA THR A 50 -101.84 37.09 40.75
C THR A 50 -103.33 37.36 40.65
N ALA A 51 -104.11 36.63 41.45
CA ALA A 51 -105.54 36.86 41.68
C ALA A 51 -105.96 36.22 43.02
N PRO A 52 -107.10 36.61 43.63
CA PRO A 52 -107.98 37.71 43.28
C PRO A 52 -108.01 38.82 44.36
N ALA A 53 -108.77 39.89 44.08
CA ALA A 53 -109.32 40.77 45.12
C ALA A 53 -110.86 40.74 45.06
N GLU A 54 -111.49 40.45 46.19
CA GLU A 54 -112.88 40.78 46.52
C GLU A 54 -113.06 42.32 46.62
N VAL A 55 -114.21 42.97 46.44
CA VAL A 55 -115.63 42.61 46.13
C VAL A 55 -116.13 43.63 45.06
N THR A 56 -117.29 43.57 44.39
CA THR A 56 -118.71 43.76 44.81
C THR A 56 -119.62 43.65 43.53
N PRO A 57 -120.96 43.50 43.62
CA PRO A 57 -121.84 43.25 42.46
C PRO A 57 -122.52 44.52 41.88
N GLU A 58 -123.51 44.30 40.98
CA GLU A 58 -124.23 45.28 40.12
C GLU A 58 -123.37 45.76 38.92
N GLU A 59 -123.91 46.07 37.73
CA GLU A 59 -125.31 46.20 37.26
C GLU A 59 -125.49 45.57 35.86
N THR A 60 -126.72 45.17 35.47
CA THR A 60 -127.00 44.54 34.17
C THR A 60 -127.23 45.55 33.04
N VAL A 61 -126.34 45.59 32.04
CA VAL A 61 -126.52 46.35 30.80
C VAL A 61 -127.01 45.42 29.67
N PRO A 62 -127.99 45.82 28.81
CA PRO A 62 -128.47 44.95 27.73
C PRO A 62 -127.41 44.68 26.66
N ALA A 63 -127.50 43.51 26.02
CA ALA A 63 -126.63 43.18 24.89
C ALA A 63 -126.91 44.09 23.69
N GLU A 64 -125.93 44.90 23.30
CA GLU A 64 -125.92 45.59 22.02
C GLU A 64 -125.86 44.56 20.89
N VAL A 65 -126.74 44.70 19.90
CA VAL A 65 -126.81 43.75 18.77
C VAL A 65 -125.64 44.04 17.85
N ALA A 66 -124.58 43.22 17.98
CA ALA A 66 -123.40 43.32 17.13
C ALA A 66 -123.80 43.34 15.64
N PRO A 67 -123.20 44.22 14.81
CA PRO A 67 -123.46 44.26 13.38
C PRO A 67 -123.11 42.92 12.74
N ALA A 68 -123.85 42.52 11.71
CA ALA A 68 -123.56 41.29 10.98
C ALA A 68 -122.13 41.33 10.43
N ALA A 69 -121.36 40.26 10.71
CA ALA A 69 -119.98 40.16 10.25
C ALA A 69 -119.90 40.19 8.71
N PRO A 70 -118.89 40.84 8.10
CA PRO A 70 -118.82 40.97 6.66
C PRO A 70 -118.81 39.61 5.93
N GLU A 71 -119.65 39.47 4.91
CA GLU A 71 -119.77 38.24 4.13
C GLU A 71 -118.82 38.28 2.93
N ASN A 72 -118.10 37.17 2.68
CA ASN A 72 -117.25 37.05 1.50
C ASN A 72 -118.10 36.72 0.26
N ILE A 73 -118.02 37.59 -0.76
CA ILE A 73 -118.66 37.42 -2.08
C ILE A 73 -117.71 36.65 -3.01
N SER A 74 -116.40 36.92 -2.93
CA SER A 74 -115.37 36.17 -3.64
C SER A 74 -114.06 36.13 -2.86
N LEU A 75 -113.40 34.96 -2.89
CA LEU A 75 -112.13 34.76 -2.20
C LEU A 75 -111.02 35.67 -2.77
N PRO A 76 -110.08 36.12 -1.93
CA PRO A 76 -108.88 36.79 -2.39
C PRO A 76 -108.04 35.85 -3.27
N ALA A 77 -107.35 36.42 -4.25
CA ALA A 77 -106.37 35.74 -5.08
C ALA A 77 -105.00 36.38 -4.88
N ILE A 78 -103.96 35.55 -5.02
CA ILE A 78 -102.58 35.99 -5.17
C ILE A 78 -102.30 36.09 -6.68
N GLU A 79 -101.96 37.29 -7.13
CA GLU A 79 -101.58 37.59 -8.51
C GLU A 79 -100.08 37.92 -8.63
N GLY A 80 -99.57 37.94 -9.86
CA GLY A 80 -98.14 38.00 -10.17
C GLY A 80 -97.53 36.62 -10.38
N ASP A 81 -96.29 36.56 -10.88
CA ASP A 81 -95.55 35.30 -11.01
C ASP A 81 -94.74 35.02 -9.74
N PRO A 82 -94.96 33.90 -9.03
CA PRO A 82 -94.21 33.54 -7.84
C PRO A 82 -92.78 33.10 -8.20
N VAL A 83 -91.90 34.08 -8.44
CA VAL A 83 -90.47 33.91 -8.75
C VAL A 83 -89.61 34.91 -7.97
N VAL A 84 -88.41 34.51 -7.53
CA VAL A 84 -87.47 35.38 -6.81
C VAL A 84 -87.17 36.65 -7.62
N GLY A 85 -87.24 37.81 -6.96
CA GLY A 85 -87.12 39.14 -7.59
C GLY A 85 -88.42 39.67 -8.21
N GLY A 86 -89.47 38.88 -8.26
CA GLY A 86 -90.83 39.32 -8.59
C GLY A 86 -91.58 39.91 -7.39
N THR A 87 -92.81 40.34 -7.64
CA THR A 87 -93.74 40.85 -6.64
C THR A 87 -95.07 40.13 -6.80
N LEU A 88 -95.66 39.71 -5.68
CA LEU A 88 -97.04 39.21 -5.62
C LEU A 88 -97.97 40.33 -5.20
N THR A 89 -99.19 40.35 -5.72
CA THR A 89 -100.23 41.32 -5.37
C THR A 89 -101.51 40.62 -4.93
N SER A 90 -102.24 41.23 -4.01
CA SER A 90 -103.54 40.74 -3.53
C SER A 90 -104.70 41.36 -4.28
N THR A 91 -105.75 40.59 -4.57
CA THR A 91 -107.03 41.13 -5.09
C THR A 91 -108.02 41.54 -4.00
N GLY A 92 -107.70 41.37 -2.72
CA GLY A 92 -108.59 41.66 -1.57
C GLY A 92 -109.76 40.69 -1.37
N GLY A 93 -110.25 40.09 -2.45
CA GLY A 93 -111.57 39.45 -2.47
C GLY A 93 -112.69 40.49 -2.48
N GLN A 94 -113.90 40.09 -2.82
CA GLN A 94 -115.08 40.95 -2.73
C GLN A 94 -115.89 40.64 -1.48
N TRP A 95 -116.44 41.68 -0.86
CA TRP A 95 -117.01 41.63 0.48
C TRP A 95 -118.30 42.44 0.57
N ASN A 96 -119.29 41.93 1.30
CA ASN A 96 -120.52 42.63 1.66
C ASN A 96 -120.41 43.12 3.11
N GLY A 97 -120.68 44.41 3.36
CA GLY A 97 -120.66 44.99 4.71
C GLY A 97 -119.27 45.29 5.32
N ALA A 98 -118.17 45.00 4.61
CA ALA A 98 -116.82 45.40 5.06
C ALA A 98 -116.57 46.89 4.78
N GLY A 99 -115.88 47.56 5.70
CA GLY A 99 -115.27 48.89 5.50
C GLY A 99 -113.74 48.85 5.51
N TRP A 100 -113.14 47.82 6.10
CA TRP A 100 -111.70 47.64 6.23
C TRP A 100 -111.28 46.19 5.93
N ILE A 101 -110.04 46.00 5.46
CA ILE A 101 -109.43 44.68 5.27
C ILE A 101 -108.00 44.66 5.84
N GLN A 102 -107.63 43.57 6.49
CA GLN A 102 -106.26 43.31 6.94
C GLN A 102 -105.68 42.12 6.18
N TYR A 103 -104.58 42.37 5.47
CA TYR A 103 -103.77 41.36 4.81
C TYR A 103 -102.78 40.72 5.78
N SER A 104 -102.56 39.42 5.58
CA SER A 104 -101.50 38.64 6.23
C SER A 104 -100.82 37.74 5.21
N TRP A 105 -99.60 38.10 4.80
CA TRP A 105 -98.74 37.24 4.00
C TRP A 105 -98.00 36.28 4.92
N ILE A 106 -98.24 34.98 4.72
CA ILE A 106 -97.78 33.89 5.57
C ILE A 106 -96.85 33.00 4.76
N ILE A 107 -95.62 32.77 5.23
CA ILE A 107 -94.61 31.95 4.58
C ILE A 107 -94.36 30.70 5.41
N ASP A 108 -94.61 29.52 4.85
CA ASP A 108 -94.51 28.21 5.51
C ASP A 108 -95.22 28.15 6.89
N GLY A 109 -96.32 28.90 7.04
CA GLY A 109 -97.10 28.99 8.29
C GLY A 109 -96.74 30.17 9.22
N VAL A 110 -95.74 30.99 8.89
CA VAL A 110 -95.34 32.17 9.70
C VAL A 110 -95.72 33.47 8.99
N PRO A 111 -96.54 34.36 9.59
CA PRO A 111 -96.79 35.70 9.06
C PRO A 111 -95.49 36.52 8.94
N VAL A 112 -95.25 37.13 7.78
CA VAL A 112 -94.05 37.96 7.50
C VAL A 112 -94.36 39.42 7.19
N GLN A 113 -95.58 39.70 6.70
CA GLN A 113 -96.06 41.04 6.40
C GLN A 113 -97.56 41.08 6.68
N THR A 114 -97.97 42.00 7.55
CA THR A 114 -99.38 42.27 7.88
C THR A 114 -99.66 43.75 7.68
N ALA A 115 -100.72 44.09 6.95
CA ALA A 115 -101.06 45.46 6.60
C ALA A 115 -102.59 45.67 6.63
N GLY A 116 -103.04 46.82 7.14
CA GLY A 116 -104.46 47.21 7.14
C GLY A 116 -104.74 48.23 6.04
N HIS A 117 -105.83 48.04 5.32
CA HIS A 117 -106.17 48.75 4.09
C HIS A 117 -107.68 49.04 3.98
N GLY A 118 -108.03 50.02 3.13
CA GLY A 118 -109.42 50.22 2.71
C GLY A 118 -109.92 49.08 1.81
N VAL A 119 -111.21 48.75 1.88
CA VAL A 119 -111.82 47.74 1.00
C VAL A 119 -111.64 48.14 -0.47
N GLY A 120 -110.96 47.29 -1.24
CA GLY A 120 -110.64 47.53 -2.65
C GLY A 120 -109.20 47.99 -2.92
N GLU A 121 -108.41 48.26 -1.88
CA GLU A 121 -106.96 48.49 -2.03
C GLU A 121 -106.19 47.15 -2.03
N ALA A 122 -105.15 47.05 -2.87
CA ALA A 122 -104.27 45.89 -2.94
C ALA A 122 -103.00 46.09 -2.09
N ASP A 123 -102.56 45.04 -1.39
CA ASP A 123 -101.21 44.94 -0.82
C ASP A 123 -100.31 44.07 -1.70
N ALA A 124 -98.99 44.22 -1.53
CA ALA A 124 -97.97 43.59 -2.35
C ALA A 124 -96.79 43.03 -1.54
N LEU A 125 -96.36 41.80 -1.86
CA LEU A 125 -95.22 41.13 -1.25
C LEU A 125 -94.07 41.01 -2.26
N ALA A 126 -92.92 41.62 -1.94
CA ALA A 126 -91.70 41.49 -2.74
C ALA A 126 -90.99 40.15 -2.44
N ILE A 127 -90.74 39.34 -3.47
CA ILE A 127 -90.16 38.00 -3.30
C ILE A 127 -88.63 38.09 -3.19
N VAL A 128 -88.11 38.03 -1.96
CA VAL A 128 -86.67 38.01 -1.68
C VAL A 128 -86.08 36.58 -1.81
N PRO A 129 -84.75 36.43 -2.05
CA PRO A 129 -84.11 35.13 -2.21
C PRO A 129 -84.36 34.05 -1.15
N SER A 130 -84.59 34.44 0.12
CA SER A 130 -84.88 33.51 1.22
C SER A 130 -86.32 32.95 1.21
N MET A 131 -87.15 33.39 0.27
CA MET A 131 -88.48 32.84 0.00
C MET A 131 -88.48 31.71 -1.03
N ALA A 132 -87.36 31.45 -1.72
CA ALA A 132 -87.28 30.45 -2.78
C ALA A 132 -87.65 29.03 -2.29
N GLY A 133 -88.55 28.35 -3.01
CA GLY A 133 -89.05 27.01 -2.67
C GLY A 133 -90.10 26.98 -1.56
N LYS A 134 -90.42 28.12 -0.94
CA LYS A 134 -91.39 28.22 0.16
C LYS A 134 -92.83 28.39 -0.34
N SER A 135 -93.78 28.03 0.51
CA SER A 135 -95.20 28.24 0.29
C SER A 135 -95.63 29.60 0.83
N ILE A 136 -96.20 30.44 -0.04
CA ILE A 136 -96.82 31.72 0.31
C ILE A 136 -98.34 31.51 0.38
N LEU A 137 -98.90 31.68 1.57
CA LEU A 137 -100.33 31.81 1.79
C LEU A 137 -100.64 33.30 2.03
N LEU A 138 -101.81 33.74 1.57
CA LEU A 138 -102.38 35.04 1.92
C LEU A 138 -103.68 34.80 2.67
N THR A 139 -103.84 35.41 3.85
CA THR A 139 -105.15 35.52 4.51
C THR A 139 -105.60 36.97 4.54
N VAL A 140 -106.92 37.15 4.53
CA VAL A 140 -107.60 38.45 4.53
C VAL A 140 -108.68 38.41 5.59
N VAL A 141 -108.57 39.30 6.58
CA VAL A 141 -109.60 39.52 7.60
C VAL A 141 -110.37 40.78 7.21
N ALA A 142 -111.67 40.64 6.92
CA ALA A 142 -112.53 41.77 6.55
C ALA A 142 -113.44 42.18 7.72
N SER A 143 -113.42 43.46 8.06
CA SER A 143 -114.12 44.04 9.21
C SER A 143 -114.93 45.28 8.80
N THR A 144 -115.90 45.67 9.63
CA THR A 144 -116.69 46.89 9.42
C THR A 144 -115.83 48.16 9.58
N GLU A 145 -114.92 48.14 10.54
CA GLU A 145 -114.01 49.24 10.88
C GLU A 145 -112.58 48.71 11.12
N ALA A 146 -111.59 49.61 11.20
CA ALA A 146 -110.20 49.25 11.44
C ALA A 146 -110.01 48.58 12.82
N GLN A 147 -109.18 47.54 12.88
CA GLN A 147 -108.91 46.70 14.07
C GLN A 147 -110.13 46.00 14.73
N ALA A 148 -111.34 46.12 14.18
CA ALA A 148 -112.49 45.36 14.67
C ALA A 148 -112.39 43.85 14.31
N PRO A 149 -113.04 42.95 15.07
CA PRO A 149 -113.19 41.55 14.67
C PRO A 149 -113.82 41.41 13.29
N GLY A 150 -113.36 40.44 12.50
CA GLY A 150 -113.76 40.30 11.10
C GLY A 150 -113.75 38.86 10.61
N THR A 151 -114.29 38.67 9.42
CA THR A 151 -114.34 37.37 8.74
C THR A 151 -113.00 37.09 8.07
N GLU A 152 -112.31 36.03 8.46
CA GLU A 152 -111.07 35.59 7.81
C GLU A 152 -111.35 34.61 6.68
N VAL A 153 -110.70 34.83 5.53
CA VAL A 153 -110.60 33.88 4.41
C VAL A 153 -109.17 33.81 3.89
N SER A 154 -108.84 32.75 3.16
CA SER A 154 -107.49 32.55 2.60
C SER A 154 -107.53 32.39 1.08
N ALA A 155 -106.50 32.91 0.41
CA ALA A 155 -106.24 32.60 -0.99
C ALA A 155 -105.68 31.18 -1.15
N ALA A 156 -105.67 30.66 -2.38
CA ALA A 156 -104.88 29.46 -2.69
C ALA A 156 -103.37 29.78 -2.54
N ALA A 157 -102.64 28.93 -1.82
CA ALA A 157 -101.20 29.13 -1.60
C ALA A 157 -100.38 28.91 -2.89
N VAL A 158 -99.31 29.69 -3.06
CA VAL A 158 -98.39 29.63 -4.20
C VAL A 158 -96.97 29.31 -3.76
N THR A 159 -96.27 28.43 -4.49
CA THR A 159 -94.86 28.11 -4.20
C THR A 159 -93.93 29.01 -5.01
N VAL A 160 -92.98 29.67 -4.33
CA VAL A 160 -91.98 30.51 -4.99
C VAL A 160 -90.98 29.66 -5.77
N ARG A 161 -90.86 29.93 -7.07
CA ARG A 161 -89.85 29.32 -7.94
C ARG A 161 -88.53 30.11 -7.85
N PRO A 162 -87.36 29.44 -7.88
CA PRO A 162 -86.08 30.14 -8.00
C PRO A 162 -86.01 30.93 -9.31
N ALA A 163 -85.31 32.06 -9.29
CA ALA A 163 -85.01 32.84 -10.49
C ALA A 163 -84.04 32.09 -11.43
N ALA A 164 -83.92 32.54 -12.67
CA ALA A 164 -82.96 32.04 -13.66
C ALA A 164 -81.94 33.13 -14.01
N PHE A 165 -80.70 32.73 -14.29
CA PHE A 165 -79.69 33.63 -14.82
C PHE A 165 -79.97 33.95 -16.30
N THR A 166 -80.05 35.24 -16.63
CA THR A 166 -80.20 35.73 -18.00
C THR A 166 -78.87 36.26 -18.55
N GLY A 167 -78.76 36.40 -19.87
CA GLY A 167 -77.57 36.97 -20.51
C GLY A 167 -76.29 36.15 -20.35
N VAL A 168 -76.39 34.84 -20.04
CA VAL A 168 -75.22 34.00 -19.74
C VAL A 168 -74.34 33.80 -20.98
N VAL A 169 -73.20 34.50 -21.02
CA VAL A 169 -72.21 34.44 -22.09
C VAL A 169 -70.89 33.88 -21.56
N TRP A 170 -70.36 32.86 -22.23
CA TRP A 170 -69.11 32.22 -21.86
C TRP A 170 -68.38 31.61 -23.06
N SER A 171 -67.04 31.69 -23.06
CA SER A 171 -66.22 30.92 -24.00
C SER A 171 -65.82 29.59 -23.34
N ASN A 172 -66.26 28.49 -23.92
CA ASN A 172 -65.91 27.14 -23.45
C ASN A 172 -64.47 26.71 -23.80
N ALA A 173 -63.65 27.61 -24.35
CA ALA A 173 -62.28 27.33 -24.76
C ALA A 173 -61.36 27.13 -23.54
N VAL A 174 -60.59 26.03 -23.57
CA VAL A 174 -59.43 25.85 -22.69
C VAL A 174 -58.23 26.49 -23.36
N THR A 175 -57.67 27.51 -22.72
CA THR A 175 -56.47 28.23 -23.18
C THR A 175 -55.22 27.73 -22.46
N GLY A 176 -54.04 28.03 -23.02
CA GLY A 176 -52.76 27.50 -22.57
C GLY A 176 -52.34 26.23 -23.32
N ARG A 177 -51.10 25.78 -23.12
CA ARG A 177 -50.58 24.55 -23.72
C ARG A 177 -50.81 23.38 -22.76
N PRO A 178 -51.46 22.27 -23.15
CA PRO A 178 -51.74 21.15 -22.26
C PRO A 178 -50.51 20.24 -22.05
N ALA A 179 -49.36 20.82 -21.69
CA ALA A 179 -48.10 20.10 -21.46
C ALA A 179 -47.67 20.18 -20.00
N VAL A 180 -47.05 19.12 -19.46
CA VAL A 180 -46.69 19.04 -18.04
C VAL A 180 -45.86 20.24 -17.55
N GLY A 181 -46.28 20.86 -16.45
CA GLY A 181 -45.67 22.10 -15.93
C GLY A 181 -46.04 23.36 -16.70
N GLN A 182 -47.09 23.33 -17.51
CA GLN A 182 -47.74 24.51 -18.09
C GLN A 182 -49.13 24.68 -17.48
N GLU A 183 -49.60 25.92 -17.45
CA GLU A 183 -50.92 26.27 -16.96
C GLU A 183 -51.95 26.26 -18.10
N LEU A 184 -53.13 25.72 -17.80
CA LEU A 184 -54.36 25.86 -18.57
C LEU A 184 -55.28 26.87 -17.88
N SER A 185 -56.10 27.57 -18.65
CA SER A 185 -57.09 28.52 -18.11
C SER A 185 -58.40 28.50 -18.90
N VAL A 186 -59.52 28.63 -18.19
CA VAL A 186 -60.85 28.87 -18.78
C VAL A 186 -61.28 30.32 -18.53
N GLY A 187 -62.14 30.85 -19.41
CA GLY A 187 -62.67 32.20 -19.24
C GLY A 187 -63.65 32.31 -18.07
N THR A 188 -63.84 33.51 -17.55
CA THR A 188 -64.91 33.82 -16.59
C THR A 188 -66.24 33.97 -17.36
N PRO A 189 -67.34 33.29 -16.98
CA PRO A 189 -68.66 33.56 -17.55
C PRO A 189 -69.18 34.93 -17.11
N GLN A 190 -70.07 35.52 -17.91
CA GLN A 190 -70.74 36.80 -17.64
C GLN A 190 -72.25 36.60 -17.74
N TRP A 191 -73.04 37.40 -17.02
CA TRP A 191 -74.51 37.34 -16.95
C TRP A 191 -75.08 38.74 -16.64
N ASP A 192 -76.39 38.92 -16.78
CA ASP A 192 -77.04 40.22 -16.54
C ASP A 192 -77.04 40.62 -15.05
N THR A 193 -77.21 41.91 -14.77
CA THR A 193 -77.09 42.49 -13.40
C THR A 193 -78.20 42.10 -12.41
N SER A 194 -79.11 41.18 -12.77
CA SER A 194 -80.20 40.69 -11.92
C SER A 194 -79.73 39.86 -10.71
N ALA A 195 -78.50 39.33 -10.76
CA ALA A 195 -77.89 38.54 -9.68
C ALA A 195 -76.57 39.19 -9.18
N SER A 196 -76.69 40.28 -8.42
CA SER A 196 -75.56 41.04 -7.85
C SER A 196 -74.74 40.31 -6.78
N GLN A 197 -75.12 39.07 -6.43
CA GLN A 197 -74.42 38.17 -5.49
C GLN A 197 -74.05 36.81 -6.12
N GLY A 198 -73.91 36.74 -7.45
CA GLY A 198 -73.53 35.51 -8.15
C GLY A 198 -72.12 35.04 -7.81
N ALA A 199 -72.00 33.79 -7.36
CA ALA A 199 -70.76 33.10 -7.05
C ALA A 199 -70.35 32.14 -8.18
N LEU A 200 -69.04 31.93 -8.35
CA LEU A 200 -68.47 31.01 -9.33
C LEU A 200 -67.60 29.95 -8.65
N ALA A 201 -68.01 28.69 -8.77
CA ALA A 201 -67.18 27.54 -8.44
C ALA A 201 -66.56 26.95 -9.72
N TYR A 202 -65.28 26.59 -9.67
CA TYR A 202 -64.60 25.88 -10.76
C TYR A 202 -64.23 24.47 -10.28
N GLN A 203 -64.19 23.50 -11.19
CA GLN A 203 -63.65 22.18 -10.92
C GLN A 203 -63.03 21.61 -12.20
N TRP A 204 -61.73 21.30 -12.19
CA TRP A 204 -61.08 20.60 -13.29
C TRP A 204 -61.23 19.08 -13.18
N PHE A 205 -61.26 18.41 -14.32
CA PHE A 205 -61.49 16.98 -14.47
C PHE A 205 -60.41 16.30 -15.31
N ARG A 206 -60.09 15.05 -14.95
CA ARG A 206 -59.23 14.11 -15.68
C ARG A 206 -60.10 12.95 -16.16
N GLY A 207 -60.43 12.94 -17.45
CA GLY A 207 -61.50 12.07 -17.96
C GLY A 207 -62.84 12.44 -17.32
N SER A 208 -63.43 11.52 -16.56
CA SER A 208 -64.63 11.74 -15.74
C SER A 208 -64.35 12.09 -14.28
N LEU A 209 -63.09 11.98 -13.81
CA LEU A 209 -62.74 12.14 -12.40
C LEU A 209 -62.39 13.59 -12.05
N ALA A 210 -63.03 14.15 -11.01
CA ALA A 210 -62.69 15.48 -10.48
C ALA A 210 -61.27 15.50 -9.88
N ILE A 211 -60.49 16.52 -10.20
CA ILE A 211 -59.15 16.75 -9.67
C ILE A 211 -59.31 17.60 -8.39
N GLY A 212 -59.40 16.96 -7.22
CA GLY A 212 -60.00 17.54 -6.01
C GLY A 212 -59.46 18.89 -5.49
N SER A 213 -58.21 19.28 -5.79
CA SER A 213 -57.65 20.60 -5.42
C SER A 213 -57.66 21.63 -6.55
N ALA A 214 -58.10 21.26 -7.75
CA ALA A 214 -58.12 22.12 -8.93
C ALA A 214 -59.48 22.84 -9.03
N THR A 215 -59.72 23.76 -8.09
CA THR A 215 -61.00 24.46 -7.90
C THR A 215 -60.98 25.94 -8.33
N THR A 216 -60.01 26.32 -9.17
CA THR A 216 -59.87 27.69 -9.71
C THR A 216 -60.02 27.72 -11.23
N SER A 217 -60.13 28.91 -11.84
CA SER A 217 -60.13 29.09 -13.30
C SER A 217 -58.82 28.66 -14.00
N ARG A 218 -57.78 28.29 -13.22
CA ARG A 218 -56.46 27.86 -13.67
C ARG A 218 -56.12 26.44 -13.21
N TYR A 219 -55.37 25.70 -14.03
CA TYR A 219 -54.83 24.38 -13.66
C TYR A 219 -53.45 24.13 -14.27
N THR A 220 -52.45 23.82 -13.44
CA THR A 220 -51.13 23.40 -13.91
C THR A 220 -51.13 21.90 -14.21
N VAL A 221 -50.83 21.53 -15.46
CA VAL A 221 -50.80 20.14 -15.94
C VAL A 221 -49.72 19.34 -15.23
N THR A 222 -50.07 18.18 -14.69
CA THR A 222 -49.20 17.27 -13.93
C THR A 222 -48.77 16.06 -14.77
N ALA A 223 -47.80 15.29 -14.27
CA ALA A 223 -47.35 14.07 -14.95
C ALA A 223 -48.47 13.01 -15.11
N SER A 224 -49.48 13.03 -14.23
CA SER A 224 -50.62 12.11 -14.26
C SER A 224 -51.65 12.43 -15.35
N ASP A 225 -51.51 13.56 -16.04
CA ASP A 225 -52.43 14.02 -17.08
C ASP A 225 -52.00 13.64 -18.50
N VAL A 226 -50.81 13.07 -18.67
CA VAL A 226 -50.28 12.67 -19.98
C VAL A 226 -51.17 11.59 -20.60
N GLY A 227 -51.68 11.86 -21.81
CA GLY A 227 -52.65 11.04 -22.52
C GLY A 227 -54.11 11.26 -22.09
N GLN A 228 -54.35 11.91 -20.96
CA GLN A 228 -55.69 12.11 -20.39
C GLN A 228 -56.43 13.29 -21.03
N LYS A 229 -57.76 13.26 -20.97
CA LYS A 229 -58.61 14.41 -21.32
C LYS A 229 -58.74 15.34 -20.12
N LEU A 230 -58.38 16.60 -20.29
CA LEU A 230 -58.53 17.67 -19.31
C LEU A 230 -59.61 18.65 -19.76
N TRP A 231 -60.47 19.03 -18.83
CA TRP A 231 -61.51 20.05 -18.99
C TRP A 231 -61.89 20.63 -17.64
N ALA A 232 -62.64 21.74 -17.63
CA ALA A 232 -63.21 22.33 -16.42
C ALA A 232 -64.72 22.41 -16.52
N LYS A 233 -65.39 22.17 -15.38
CA LYS A 233 -66.75 22.64 -15.13
C LYS A 233 -66.67 23.99 -14.41
N VAL A 234 -67.57 24.90 -14.75
CA VAL A 234 -67.85 26.14 -13.99
C VAL A 234 -69.31 26.09 -13.55
N THR A 235 -69.57 26.27 -12.26
CA THR A 235 -70.93 26.36 -11.71
C THR A 235 -71.18 27.79 -11.24
N LEU A 236 -72.19 28.42 -11.81
CA LEU A 236 -72.72 29.73 -11.43
C LEU A 236 -73.92 29.53 -10.51
N SER A 237 -73.89 30.13 -9.32
CA SER A 237 -74.96 30.02 -8.32
C SER A 237 -75.19 31.36 -7.60
N ALA A 238 -76.42 31.58 -7.13
CA ALA A 238 -76.77 32.71 -6.28
C ALA A 238 -77.92 32.29 -5.34
N PRO A 239 -78.07 32.90 -4.14
CA PRO A 239 -79.22 32.66 -3.29
C PRO A 239 -80.52 32.91 -4.05
N GLY A 240 -81.46 31.95 -4.02
CA GLY A 240 -82.74 32.06 -4.71
C GLY A 240 -82.72 31.87 -6.23
N PHE A 241 -81.57 31.50 -6.83
CA PHE A 241 -81.45 31.22 -8.28
C PHE A 241 -81.23 29.73 -8.56
N THR A 242 -81.77 29.25 -9.68
CA THR A 242 -81.39 27.97 -10.28
C THR A 242 -79.93 28.06 -10.76
N SER A 243 -79.06 27.16 -10.27
CA SER A 243 -77.64 27.18 -10.64
C SER A 243 -77.40 26.68 -12.06
N VAL A 244 -76.42 27.27 -12.75
CA VAL A 244 -76.06 26.93 -14.14
C VAL A 244 -74.70 26.25 -14.16
N GLU A 245 -74.62 25.07 -14.78
CA GLU A 245 -73.35 24.38 -15.04
C GLU A 245 -72.88 24.59 -16.48
N LEU A 246 -71.62 24.99 -16.64
CA LEU A 246 -70.94 25.21 -17.92
C LEU A 246 -69.74 24.26 -18.02
N SER A 247 -69.49 23.65 -19.18
CA SER A 247 -68.42 22.67 -19.38
C SER A 247 -67.51 23.03 -20.55
N SER A 248 -66.19 23.01 -20.32
CA SER A 248 -65.21 23.41 -21.34
C SER A 248 -65.00 22.33 -22.41
N VAL A 249 -64.37 22.71 -23.52
CA VAL A 249 -63.77 21.72 -24.45
C VAL A 249 -62.74 20.85 -23.74
N GLN A 250 -62.54 19.62 -24.22
CA GLN A 250 -61.54 18.69 -23.68
C GLN A 250 -60.22 18.75 -24.46
N VAL A 251 -59.13 19.11 -23.78
CA VAL A 251 -57.77 19.06 -24.33
C VAL A 251 -57.05 17.79 -23.87
N THR A 252 -56.16 17.22 -24.68
CA THR A 252 -55.34 16.06 -24.25
C THR A 252 -54.03 16.53 -23.64
N GLY A 253 -53.73 16.08 -22.41
CA GLY A 253 -52.45 16.32 -21.76
C GLY A 253 -51.30 15.62 -22.48
N VAL A 254 -50.17 16.29 -22.67
CA VAL A 254 -48.98 15.76 -23.38
C VAL A 254 -47.70 15.92 -22.56
N SER A 255 -46.72 15.07 -22.83
CA SER A 255 -45.41 15.15 -22.19
C SER A 255 -44.69 16.47 -22.52
N ALA A 256 -44.06 17.05 -21.51
CA ALA A 256 -43.18 18.20 -21.68
C ALA A 256 -41.80 17.79 -22.25
N THR A 257 -41.00 18.78 -22.63
CA THR A 257 -39.68 18.60 -23.24
C THR A 257 -38.59 19.28 -22.40
N PHE A 258 -37.40 18.68 -22.31
CA PHE A 258 -36.24 19.36 -21.74
C PHE A 258 -35.84 20.55 -22.61
N VAL A 259 -35.69 21.73 -22.01
CA VAL A 259 -35.19 22.94 -22.70
C VAL A 259 -33.67 22.94 -22.84
N THR A 260 -32.97 22.29 -21.90
CA THR A 260 -31.50 22.10 -21.97
C THR A 260 -31.18 20.61 -21.89
N ALA A 261 -30.67 20.06 -22.99
CA ALA A 261 -30.30 18.65 -23.15
C ALA A 261 -28.89 18.54 -23.77
N PRO A 262 -27.82 18.77 -22.98
CA PRO A 262 -26.46 18.97 -23.48
C PRO A 262 -25.80 17.68 -23.98
N VAL A 263 -24.80 17.84 -24.86
CA VAL A 263 -23.94 16.73 -25.32
C VAL A 263 -22.95 16.39 -24.19
N PRO A 264 -22.92 15.14 -23.67
CA PRO A 264 -22.05 14.78 -22.57
C PRO A 264 -20.58 14.69 -23.00
N THR A 265 -19.66 15.09 -22.12
CA THR A 265 -18.22 14.97 -22.34
C THR A 265 -17.65 13.78 -21.58
N VAL A 266 -16.47 13.30 -21.99
CA VAL A 266 -15.76 12.19 -21.34
C VAL A 266 -14.34 12.60 -21.00
N SER A 267 -14.07 12.79 -19.70
CA SER A 267 -12.73 13.09 -19.16
C SER A 267 -11.96 11.80 -18.82
N GLY A 268 -10.67 11.95 -18.48
CA GLY A 268 -9.75 10.83 -18.21
C GLY A 268 -8.80 10.51 -19.38
N THR A 269 -7.69 9.85 -19.10
CA THR A 269 -6.67 9.47 -20.08
C THR A 269 -7.17 8.33 -20.96
N ALA A 270 -7.31 8.53 -22.27
CA ALA A 270 -7.82 7.52 -23.21
C ALA A 270 -6.79 6.42 -23.52
N ARG A 271 -6.47 5.58 -22.52
CA ARG A 271 -5.59 4.41 -22.62
C ARG A 271 -6.20 3.21 -21.90
N VAL A 272 -5.85 1.98 -22.30
CA VAL A 272 -6.28 0.75 -21.61
C VAL A 272 -5.85 0.75 -20.14
N GLY A 273 -6.75 0.32 -19.25
CA GLY A 273 -6.53 0.32 -17.80
C GLY A 273 -6.67 1.70 -17.15
N GLN A 274 -7.40 2.63 -17.77
CA GLN A 274 -7.66 3.97 -17.24
C GLN A 274 -9.16 4.24 -17.14
N VAL A 275 -9.56 4.89 -16.06
CA VAL A 275 -10.94 5.33 -15.85
C VAL A 275 -11.27 6.47 -16.82
N GLN A 276 -12.37 6.32 -17.54
CA GLN A 276 -13.03 7.40 -18.26
C GLN A 276 -14.26 7.84 -17.44
N THR A 277 -14.52 9.14 -17.36
CA THR A 277 -15.62 9.70 -16.56
C THR A 277 -16.56 10.49 -17.44
N ALA A 278 -17.83 10.09 -17.46
CA ALA A 278 -18.90 10.81 -18.15
C ALA A 278 -19.30 12.07 -17.36
N ASN A 279 -19.48 13.18 -18.06
CA ASN A 279 -20.00 14.43 -17.50
C ASN A 279 -21.25 14.80 -18.30
N ALA A 280 -22.40 14.67 -17.64
CA ALA A 280 -23.71 14.75 -18.30
C ALA A 280 -24.17 16.18 -18.66
N GLY A 281 -23.45 17.22 -18.19
CA GLY A 281 -23.89 18.60 -18.25
C GLY A 281 -25.09 18.90 -17.35
N THR A 282 -25.55 20.15 -17.34
CA THR A 282 -26.75 20.58 -16.60
C THR A 282 -27.98 20.41 -17.48
N TRP A 283 -29.00 19.72 -16.97
CA TRP A 283 -30.27 19.48 -17.65
C TRP A 283 -31.35 20.40 -17.08
N ALA A 284 -32.19 20.96 -17.96
CA ALA A 284 -33.27 21.88 -17.56
C ALA A 284 -34.61 21.48 -18.22
N PRO A 285 -35.74 21.52 -17.48
CA PRO A 285 -35.84 21.83 -16.05
C PRO A 285 -35.19 20.73 -15.19
N GLY A 286 -34.67 21.12 -14.01
CA GLY A 286 -33.92 20.24 -13.12
C GLY A 286 -34.73 19.06 -12.55
N GLY A 287 -34.05 18.16 -11.83
CA GLY A 287 -34.67 16.94 -11.29
C GLY A 287 -34.89 15.83 -12.33
N ALA A 288 -34.04 15.76 -13.36
CA ALA A 288 -33.99 14.62 -14.28
C ALA A 288 -33.16 13.47 -13.67
N ALA A 289 -33.67 12.24 -13.70
CA ALA A 289 -32.88 11.06 -13.44
C ALA A 289 -31.99 10.76 -14.65
N LEU A 290 -30.70 10.52 -14.41
CA LEU A 290 -29.68 10.32 -15.45
C LEU A 290 -29.12 8.91 -15.37
N SER A 291 -29.28 8.14 -16.44
CA SER A 291 -28.67 6.80 -16.60
C SER A 291 -27.61 6.79 -17.70
N TYR A 292 -26.59 5.96 -17.53
CA TYR A 292 -25.44 5.89 -18.44
C TYR A 292 -25.41 4.53 -19.15
N GLN A 293 -24.84 4.50 -20.35
CA GLN A 293 -24.45 3.25 -21.02
C GLN A 293 -23.20 3.53 -21.86
N TRP A 294 -22.11 2.80 -21.62
CA TRP A 294 -20.89 2.90 -22.41
C TRP A 294 -20.95 2.01 -23.66
N TYR A 295 -20.32 2.47 -24.73
CA TYR A 295 -20.33 1.84 -26.06
C TYR A 295 -18.93 1.71 -26.63
N ARG A 296 -18.65 0.56 -27.25
CA ARG A 296 -17.44 0.25 -28.00
C ARG A 296 -17.79 0.25 -29.48
N GLY A 297 -17.49 1.36 -30.17
CA GLY A 297 -18.02 1.64 -31.50
C GLY A 297 -19.54 1.84 -31.45
N THR A 298 -20.29 0.94 -32.10
CA THR A 298 -21.75 0.90 -32.09
C THR A 298 -22.35 -0.03 -31.04
N ALA A 299 -21.58 -1.01 -30.53
CA ALA A 299 -22.07 -2.00 -29.57
C ALA A 299 -22.07 -1.45 -28.13
N ALA A 300 -23.14 -1.71 -27.39
CA ALA A 300 -23.18 -1.43 -25.95
C ALA A 300 -22.25 -2.39 -25.19
N ILE A 301 -21.53 -1.89 -24.20
CA ILE A 301 -20.67 -2.70 -23.32
C ILE A 301 -21.55 -3.22 -22.18
N ALA A 302 -21.77 -4.53 -22.13
CA ALA A 302 -22.58 -5.18 -21.09
C ALA A 302 -22.11 -4.79 -19.67
N GLY A 303 -23.05 -4.49 -18.77
CA GLY A 303 -22.79 -4.05 -17.39
C GLY A 303 -22.20 -2.64 -17.23
N ALA A 304 -21.73 -1.99 -18.30
CA ALA A 304 -21.13 -0.66 -18.22
C ALA A 304 -22.18 0.46 -18.21
N VAL A 305 -22.93 0.54 -17.10
CA VAL A 305 -24.04 1.51 -16.88
C VAL A 305 -23.73 2.61 -15.86
N GLY A 306 -22.51 2.63 -15.31
CA GLY A 306 -22.06 3.66 -14.36
C GLY A 306 -21.59 4.95 -15.03
N ARG A 307 -21.51 6.04 -14.25
CA ARG A 307 -20.92 7.33 -14.70
C ARG A 307 -19.43 7.20 -15.09
N THR A 308 -18.74 6.18 -14.59
CA THR A 308 -17.34 5.88 -14.89
C THR A 308 -17.20 4.53 -15.60
N TYR A 309 -16.14 4.37 -16.40
CA TYR A 309 -15.77 3.11 -17.03
C TYR A 309 -14.26 2.93 -17.07
N THR A 310 -13.76 1.85 -16.48
CA THR A 310 -12.35 1.44 -16.58
C THR A 310 -12.13 0.67 -17.88
N THR A 311 -11.32 1.21 -18.78
CA THR A 311 -11.06 0.60 -20.09
C THR A 311 -10.36 -0.75 -19.99
N SER A 312 -10.86 -1.71 -20.75
CA SER A 312 -10.36 -3.08 -20.85
C SER A 312 -9.41 -3.27 -22.03
N ALA A 313 -8.76 -4.42 -22.11
CA ALA A 313 -7.93 -4.80 -23.27
C ALA A 313 -8.73 -4.82 -24.59
N ALA A 314 -10.04 -5.09 -24.55
CA ALA A 314 -10.91 -5.14 -25.72
C ALA A 314 -11.28 -3.75 -26.28
N ASP A 315 -11.00 -2.67 -25.53
CA ASP A 315 -11.20 -1.29 -25.98
C ASP A 315 -10.01 -0.75 -26.79
N TYR A 316 -8.87 -1.44 -26.80
CA TYR A 316 -7.67 -1.02 -27.52
C TYR A 316 -7.94 -0.77 -29.01
N GLY A 317 -7.61 0.43 -29.48
CA GLY A 317 -7.84 0.87 -30.85
C GLY A 317 -9.33 1.06 -31.21
N LYS A 318 -10.25 0.95 -30.24
CA LYS A 318 -11.69 1.15 -30.45
C LYS A 318 -12.12 2.55 -30.02
N ALA A 319 -13.12 3.07 -30.72
CA ALA A 319 -13.78 4.33 -30.41
C ALA A 319 -14.76 4.12 -29.25
N LEU A 320 -14.43 4.62 -28.05
CA LEU A 320 -15.29 4.56 -26.87
C LEU A 320 -16.17 5.80 -26.79
N LYS A 321 -17.47 5.64 -26.51
CA LYS A 321 -18.41 6.74 -26.21
C LYS A 321 -19.38 6.35 -25.10
N VAL A 322 -20.05 7.34 -24.50
CA VAL A 322 -21.11 7.11 -23.50
C VAL A 322 -22.43 7.69 -24.00
N ARG A 323 -23.54 6.99 -23.76
CA ARG A 323 -24.90 7.52 -23.84
C ARG A 323 -25.31 7.97 -22.44
N VAL A 324 -25.81 9.19 -22.32
CA VAL A 324 -26.58 9.66 -21.16
C VAL A 324 -28.04 9.70 -21.58
N ARG A 325 -28.91 9.05 -20.79
CA ARG A 325 -30.36 9.09 -20.94
C ARG A 325 -30.97 9.86 -19.78
N ALA A 326 -31.71 10.91 -20.08
CA ALA A 326 -32.47 11.69 -19.11
C ALA A 326 -33.94 11.28 -19.11
N THR A 327 -34.48 10.99 -17.93
CA THR A 327 -35.90 10.71 -17.68
C THR A 327 -36.44 11.63 -16.58
N LYS A 328 -37.70 12.05 -16.70
CA LYS A 328 -38.44 12.79 -15.68
C LYS A 328 -39.93 12.50 -15.86
N ALA A 329 -40.68 12.35 -14.78
CA ALA A 329 -42.11 12.05 -14.85
C ALA A 329 -42.85 13.15 -15.64
N GLY A 330 -43.63 12.77 -16.65
CA GLY A 330 -44.33 13.70 -17.53
C GLY A 330 -43.46 14.37 -18.61
N PHE A 331 -42.21 13.94 -18.82
CA PHE A 331 -41.32 14.47 -19.86
C PHE A 331 -40.97 13.42 -20.91
N VAL A 332 -40.75 13.87 -22.15
CA VAL A 332 -40.17 13.06 -23.22
C VAL A 332 -38.76 12.64 -22.82
N THR A 333 -38.46 11.34 -22.88
CA THR A 333 -37.13 10.80 -22.57
C THR A 333 -36.14 11.20 -23.67
N VAL A 334 -34.95 11.66 -23.27
CA VAL A 334 -33.93 12.15 -24.21
C VAL A 334 -32.61 11.41 -24.01
N ASP A 335 -32.07 10.86 -25.11
CA ASP A 335 -30.71 10.35 -25.20
C ASP A 335 -29.74 11.40 -25.77
N ARG A 336 -28.52 11.43 -25.23
CA ARG A 336 -27.38 12.18 -25.76
C ARG A 336 -26.13 11.31 -25.72
N PHE A 337 -25.36 11.29 -26.81
CA PHE A 337 -24.11 10.54 -26.90
C PHE A 337 -22.92 11.49 -26.83
N SER A 338 -21.83 11.08 -26.17
CA SER A 338 -20.57 11.83 -26.22
C SER A 338 -19.91 11.74 -27.58
N ALA A 339 -19.01 12.69 -27.87
CA ALA A 339 -17.96 12.47 -28.84
C ALA A 339 -17.21 11.17 -28.52
N ALA A 340 -16.79 10.44 -29.56
CA ALA A 340 -16.08 9.18 -29.41
C ALA A 340 -14.57 9.42 -29.24
N ARG A 341 -13.92 8.63 -28.37
CA ARG A 341 -12.49 8.73 -28.07
C ARG A 341 -11.81 7.39 -28.33
N THR A 342 -10.82 7.35 -29.23
CA THR A 342 -10.05 6.13 -29.50
C THR A 342 -9.15 5.80 -28.33
N ILE A 343 -9.28 4.61 -27.75
CA ILE A 343 -8.48 4.19 -26.60
C ILE A 343 -7.12 3.66 -27.07
N ALA A 344 -6.05 4.38 -26.74
CA ALA A 344 -4.68 3.99 -27.06
C ALA A 344 -4.17 2.86 -26.14
N ALA A 345 -3.00 2.32 -26.47
CA ALA A 345 -2.37 1.27 -25.65
C ALA A 345 -2.08 1.77 -24.21
N GLY A 346 -2.33 0.91 -23.24
CA GLY A 346 -1.88 1.11 -21.85
C GLY A 346 -0.36 0.99 -21.71
N THR A 347 0.20 1.55 -20.63
CA THR A 347 1.66 1.52 -20.37
C THR A 347 2.01 0.44 -19.36
N ILE A 348 3.03 -0.39 -19.65
CA ILE A 348 3.55 -1.38 -18.70
C ILE A 348 4.66 -0.73 -17.84
N VAL A 349 4.39 -0.56 -16.54
CA VAL A 349 5.33 -0.04 -15.54
C VAL A 349 5.84 -1.20 -14.68
N ALA A 350 7.14 -1.26 -14.40
CA ALA A 350 7.73 -2.27 -13.52
C ALA A 350 7.42 -1.92 -12.05
N THR A 351 7.09 -2.93 -11.24
CA THR A 351 6.85 -2.77 -9.79
C THR A 351 8.10 -3.04 -8.95
N LYS A 352 9.14 -3.67 -9.52
CA LYS A 352 10.48 -3.79 -8.95
C LYS A 352 11.54 -3.64 -10.06
N PRO A 353 12.76 -3.16 -9.77
CA PRO A 353 13.85 -3.10 -10.73
C PRO A 353 14.16 -4.48 -11.36
N LEU A 354 14.57 -4.48 -12.62
CA LEU A 354 15.06 -5.67 -13.31
C LEU A 354 16.55 -5.87 -13.01
N SER A 355 16.93 -7.02 -12.45
CA SER A 355 18.33 -7.36 -12.15
C SER A 355 18.67 -8.83 -12.40
N VAL A 356 19.97 -9.11 -12.55
CA VAL A 356 20.53 -10.46 -12.51
C VAL A 356 20.98 -10.74 -11.08
N VAL A 357 20.58 -11.89 -10.52
CA VAL A 357 20.92 -12.30 -9.15
C VAL A 357 21.53 -13.70 -9.10
N GLY A 358 22.44 -13.91 -8.15
CA GLY A 358 23.21 -15.15 -7.97
C GLY A 358 24.72 -14.90 -8.05
N THR A 359 25.51 -15.96 -7.95
CA THR A 359 26.98 -15.87 -7.98
C THR A 359 27.48 -15.70 -9.42
N HIS A 360 28.12 -14.57 -9.73
CA HIS A 360 28.66 -14.26 -11.06
C HIS A 360 29.99 -14.97 -11.36
N ARG A 361 30.01 -16.32 -11.24
CA ARG A 361 31.20 -17.16 -11.44
C ARG A 361 30.85 -18.47 -12.15
N TYR A 362 31.81 -19.04 -12.87
CA TYR A 362 31.72 -20.36 -13.50
C TYR A 362 31.10 -21.42 -12.57
N GLY A 363 30.29 -22.32 -13.15
CA GLY A 363 29.61 -23.41 -12.44
C GLY A 363 28.35 -23.00 -11.68
N ASN A 364 27.97 -21.72 -11.69
CA ASN A 364 26.77 -21.22 -11.01
C ASN A 364 25.65 -20.90 -12.01
N THR A 365 24.41 -20.92 -11.53
CA THR A 365 23.22 -20.45 -12.27
C THR A 365 22.77 -19.12 -11.71
N VAL A 366 22.69 -18.10 -12.55
CA VAL A 366 22.02 -16.83 -12.23
C VAL A 366 20.55 -16.86 -12.61
N LYS A 367 19.75 -16.02 -11.96
CA LYS A 367 18.31 -15.85 -12.21
C LYS A 367 17.99 -14.38 -12.47
N VAL A 368 16.90 -14.14 -13.18
CA VAL A 368 16.31 -12.79 -13.33
C VAL A 368 15.44 -12.49 -12.11
N SER A 369 15.71 -11.36 -11.46
CA SER A 369 14.82 -10.76 -10.46
C SER A 369 14.09 -9.56 -11.08
N GLN A 370 12.79 -9.45 -10.86
CA GLN A 370 11.92 -8.45 -11.48
C GLN A 370 10.57 -8.34 -10.75
N GLY A 371 9.80 -7.29 -11.06
CA GLY A 371 8.40 -7.15 -10.64
C GLY A 371 7.59 -6.43 -11.71
N TRP A 372 6.42 -6.96 -12.03
CA TRP A 372 5.51 -6.46 -13.06
C TRP A 372 4.04 -6.59 -12.62
N PRO A 373 3.08 -5.86 -13.23
CA PRO A 373 1.66 -5.98 -12.92
C PRO A 373 1.10 -7.36 -13.29
N SER A 374 0.02 -7.79 -12.64
CA SER A 374 -0.64 -9.07 -12.95
C SER A 374 -1.08 -9.18 -14.41
N GLY A 375 -1.01 -10.39 -14.97
CA GLY A 375 -1.38 -10.67 -16.36
C GLY A 375 -0.37 -10.24 -17.42
N THR A 376 0.87 -9.88 -17.06
CA THR A 376 1.98 -9.74 -18.02
C THR A 376 2.60 -11.08 -18.38
N THR A 377 2.94 -11.28 -19.65
CA THR A 377 3.79 -12.38 -20.13
C THR A 377 5.22 -11.90 -20.39
N PHE A 378 6.19 -12.82 -20.31
CA PHE A 378 7.62 -12.52 -20.38
C PHE A 378 8.33 -13.34 -21.47
N ARG A 379 9.24 -12.70 -22.20
CA ARG A 379 10.24 -13.37 -23.05
C ARG A 379 11.63 -12.86 -22.68
N TYR A 380 12.54 -13.77 -22.37
CA TYR A 380 13.93 -13.44 -22.03
C TYR A 380 14.82 -13.63 -23.26
N GLN A 381 15.89 -12.84 -23.35
CA GLN A 381 17.04 -13.12 -24.21
C GLN A 381 18.30 -12.70 -23.45
N TRP A 382 19.15 -13.67 -23.13
CA TRP A 382 20.46 -13.42 -22.55
C TRP A 382 21.49 -13.10 -23.63
N TYR A 383 22.48 -12.29 -23.30
CA TYR A 383 23.56 -11.85 -24.19
C TYR A 383 24.93 -12.09 -23.55
N ARG A 384 25.93 -12.41 -24.37
CA ARG A 384 27.35 -12.55 -24.00
C ARG A 384 28.15 -11.58 -24.86
N ASN A 385 28.86 -10.64 -24.23
CA ASN A 385 29.63 -9.59 -24.91
C ASN A 385 28.79 -8.83 -25.97
N GLY A 386 27.51 -8.58 -25.69
CA GLY A 386 26.57 -7.91 -26.61
C GLY A 386 25.90 -8.82 -27.65
N VAL A 387 26.37 -10.06 -27.85
CA VAL A 387 25.80 -11.02 -28.81
C VAL A 387 24.75 -11.90 -28.13
N ALA A 388 23.61 -12.13 -28.79
CA ALA A 388 22.53 -12.95 -28.27
C ALA A 388 22.94 -14.43 -28.11
N ILE A 389 22.67 -15.02 -26.94
CA ILE A 389 22.96 -16.42 -26.64
C ILE A 389 21.85 -17.31 -27.24
N ARG A 390 22.21 -18.19 -28.19
CA ARG A 390 21.29 -19.19 -28.74
C ARG A 390 20.75 -20.09 -27.62
N GLY A 391 19.43 -20.21 -27.51
CA GLY A 391 18.76 -20.95 -26.43
C GLY A 391 18.75 -20.24 -25.07
N GLY A 392 19.40 -19.08 -24.94
CA GLY A 392 19.39 -18.25 -23.73
C GLY A 392 18.07 -17.49 -23.56
N THR A 393 16.94 -18.19 -23.49
CA THR A 393 15.58 -17.60 -23.48
C THR A 393 14.78 -17.86 -22.20
N GLY A 394 15.36 -18.54 -21.22
CA GLY A 394 14.76 -18.79 -19.90
C GLY A 394 15.03 -17.67 -18.87
N TYR A 395 14.31 -17.71 -17.75
CA TYR A 395 14.47 -16.79 -16.61
C TYR A 395 15.78 -16.99 -15.82
N ALA A 396 16.63 -17.94 -16.23
CA ALA A 396 17.87 -18.31 -15.60
C ALA A 396 18.93 -18.68 -16.64
N LEU A 397 20.22 -18.56 -16.28
CA LEU A 397 21.35 -18.89 -17.15
C LEU A 397 22.46 -19.56 -16.32
N TYR A 398 22.98 -20.69 -16.81
CA TYR A 398 24.12 -21.41 -16.22
C TYR A 398 25.45 -20.99 -16.87
N PHE A 399 26.44 -20.64 -16.05
CA PHE A 399 27.76 -20.25 -16.51
C PHE A 399 28.67 -21.46 -16.77
N ASN A 400 28.56 -22.02 -17.98
CA ASN A 400 29.54 -22.94 -18.56
C ASN A 400 30.93 -22.26 -18.78
N PRO A 401 32.00 -23.01 -19.13
CA PRO A 401 33.36 -22.46 -19.18
C PRO A 401 33.56 -21.28 -20.14
N SER A 402 32.78 -21.20 -21.23
CA SER A 402 32.93 -20.15 -22.23
C SER A 402 32.57 -18.75 -21.70
N TYR A 403 31.77 -18.67 -20.63
CA TYR A 403 31.37 -17.38 -20.07
C TYR A 403 32.48 -16.68 -19.28
N ILE A 404 33.54 -17.38 -18.87
CA ILE A 404 34.61 -16.81 -18.03
C ILE A 404 35.23 -15.58 -18.72
N GLY A 405 35.36 -14.48 -17.98
CA GLY A 405 35.83 -13.18 -18.47
C GLY A 405 34.83 -12.43 -19.36
N SER A 406 33.73 -13.06 -19.78
CA SER A 406 32.70 -12.43 -20.62
C SER A 406 31.77 -11.57 -19.77
N ARG A 407 31.26 -10.49 -20.37
CA ARG A 407 30.17 -9.67 -19.81
C ARG A 407 28.82 -10.26 -20.23
N VAL A 408 27.89 -10.42 -19.29
CA VAL A 408 26.58 -11.02 -19.51
C VAL A 408 25.46 -10.13 -18.99
N ASN A 409 24.41 -9.94 -19.78
CA ASN A 409 23.15 -9.31 -19.39
C ASN A 409 21.94 -10.02 -20.00
N VAL A 410 20.74 -9.63 -19.56
CA VAL A 410 19.46 -10.13 -20.07
C VAL A 410 18.58 -8.97 -20.54
N LYS A 411 17.95 -9.14 -21.70
CA LYS A 411 16.81 -8.36 -22.16
C LYS A 411 15.54 -9.12 -21.79
N VAL A 412 14.61 -8.46 -21.11
CA VAL A 412 13.26 -8.98 -20.88
C VAL A 412 12.28 -8.16 -21.70
N THR A 413 11.54 -8.85 -22.55
CA THR A 413 10.40 -8.30 -23.28
C THR A 413 9.12 -8.67 -22.54
N VAL A 414 8.28 -7.69 -22.26
CA VAL A 414 7.07 -7.81 -21.44
C VAL A 414 5.87 -7.32 -22.24
N SER A 415 4.81 -8.13 -22.29
CA SER A 415 3.57 -7.81 -23.00
C SER A 415 2.34 -8.16 -22.16
N LYS A 416 1.26 -7.39 -22.35
CA LYS A 416 -0.07 -7.60 -21.73
C LYS A 416 -1.14 -7.16 -22.75
N PRO A 417 -2.25 -7.89 -22.94
CA PRO A 417 -3.27 -7.53 -23.93
C PRO A 417 -3.78 -6.09 -23.77
N GLY A 418 -3.76 -5.30 -24.85
CA GLY A 418 -4.13 -3.88 -24.85
C GLY A 418 -3.07 -2.91 -24.32
N TYR A 419 -1.89 -3.39 -23.91
CA TYR A 419 -0.76 -2.56 -23.46
C TYR A 419 0.38 -2.58 -24.48
N ALA A 420 1.17 -1.50 -24.51
CA ALA A 420 2.36 -1.42 -25.34
C ALA A 420 3.44 -2.37 -24.81
N THR A 421 3.92 -3.27 -25.68
CA THR A 421 5.03 -4.19 -25.37
C THR A 421 6.28 -3.39 -25.00
N ARG A 422 6.89 -3.70 -23.85
CA ARG A 422 8.08 -3.02 -23.33
C ARG A 422 9.28 -3.96 -23.31
N SER A 423 10.45 -3.46 -23.66
CA SER A 423 11.73 -4.14 -23.42
C SER A 423 12.52 -3.41 -22.35
N VAL A 424 13.20 -4.15 -21.48
CA VAL A 424 14.21 -3.62 -20.54
C VAL A 424 15.41 -4.57 -20.53
N THR A 425 16.62 -4.02 -20.54
CA THR A 425 17.88 -4.80 -20.51
C THR A 425 18.66 -4.46 -19.25
N THR A 426 19.25 -5.46 -18.58
CA THR A 426 20.10 -5.20 -17.40
C THR A 426 21.46 -4.62 -17.79
N GLY A 427 22.11 -3.97 -16.83
CA GLY A 427 23.57 -3.82 -16.85
C GLY A 427 24.26 -5.18 -16.96
N ALA A 428 25.46 -5.20 -17.54
CA ALA A 428 26.20 -6.44 -17.80
C ALA A 428 27.22 -6.75 -16.69
N VAL A 429 27.21 -8.00 -16.23
CA VAL A 429 28.08 -8.51 -15.17
C VAL A 429 29.19 -9.37 -15.76
N THR A 430 30.43 -9.21 -15.28
CA THR A 430 31.56 -10.03 -15.71
C THR A 430 31.55 -11.36 -14.96
N VAL A 431 31.63 -12.48 -15.67
CA VAL A 431 31.64 -13.82 -15.05
C VAL A 431 33.07 -14.21 -14.66
N GLY A 432 33.31 -14.36 -13.37
CA GLY A 432 34.60 -14.83 -12.84
C GLY A 432 34.80 -16.35 -12.96
N ARG A 433 36.00 -16.82 -12.61
CA ARG A 433 36.27 -18.25 -12.37
C ARG A 433 35.55 -18.77 -11.12
N ALA A 434 35.45 -20.07 -10.94
CA ALA A 434 34.99 -20.65 -9.66
C ALA A 434 35.99 -20.40 -8.52
N LEU A 435 35.57 -20.61 -7.27
CA LEU A 435 36.43 -20.46 -6.09
C LEU A 435 36.71 -21.81 -5.42
N ILE A 436 37.97 -22.07 -5.11
CA ILE A 436 38.38 -23.22 -4.28
C ILE A 436 38.39 -22.76 -2.81
N THR A 437 37.52 -23.36 -2.00
CA THR A 437 37.37 -23.02 -0.57
C THR A 437 38.21 -23.96 0.29
N LEU A 438 39.06 -23.41 1.17
CA LEU A 438 39.79 -24.21 2.17
C LEU A 438 38.81 -24.81 3.19
N LYS A 439 39.01 -26.09 3.55
CA LYS A 439 38.24 -26.79 4.59
C LYS A 439 39.12 -27.20 5.78
N THR A 440 40.34 -27.68 5.54
CA THR A 440 41.36 -27.88 6.58
C THR A 440 42.70 -27.32 6.10
N ALA A 441 43.44 -26.65 6.99
CA ALA A 441 44.72 -26.01 6.66
C ALA A 441 45.83 -27.04 6.33
N PRO A 442 46.82 -26.68 5.49
CA PRO A 442 47.99 -27.53 5.28
C PRO A 442 48.83 -27.68 6.55
N ARG A 443 49.38 -28.88 6.76
CA ARG A 443 50.25 -29.21 7.90
C ARG A 443 51.57 -29.84 7.45
N ILE A 444 52.63 -29.60 8.19
CA ILE A 444 53.92 -30.27 8.02
C ILE A 444 53.97 -31.49 8.94
N THR A 445 54.51 -32.61 8.46
CA THR A 445 54.75 -33.83 9.26
C THR A 445 56.10 -34.45 8.91
N GLY A 446 56.82 -34.97 9.89
CA GLY A 446 58.13 -35.62 9.73
C GLY A 446 59.00 -35.43 10.97
N ALA A 447 60.10 -36.16 11.08
CA ALA A 447 61.06 -35.97 12.17
C ALA A 447 61.77 -34.61 12.04
N THR A 448 61.96 -33.92 13.16
CA THR A 448 62.56 -32.59 13.25
C THR A 448 64.07 -32.65 13.53
N SER A 449 64.76 -33.65 12.99
CA SER A 449 66.21 -33.88 13.15
C SER A 449 66.98 -33.50 11.87
N LEU A 450 68.26 -33.13 11.99
CA LEU A 450 69.13 -32.86 10.85
C LEU A 450 69.07 -34.00 9.81
N GLY A 451 68.98 -33.66 8.52
CA GLY A 451 68.91 -34.64 7.43
C GLY A 451 67.55 -35.35 7.27
N SER A 452 66.61 -35.18 8.20
CA SER A 452 65.25 -35.77 8.10
C SER A 452 64.43 -35.13 6.99
N VAL A 453 63.40 -35.85 6.51
CA VAL A 453 62.50 -35.36 5.46
C VAL A 453 61.17 -34.93 6.06
N LEU A 454 60.87 -33.64 5.94
CA LEU A 454 59.55 -33.07 6.19
C LEU A 454 58.65 -33.30 4.99
N THR A 455 57.36 -33.56 5.25
CA THR A 455 56.32 -33.79 4.25
C THR A 455 55.18 -32.79 4.44
N ALA A 456 54.81 -32.10 3.36
CA ALA A 456 53.65 -31.23 3.32
C ALA A 456 52.38 -32.05 3.08
N ASN A 457 51.39 -31.89 3.94
CA ASN A 457 50.03 -32.36 3.70
C ASN A 457 49.20 -31.16 3.27
N PRO A 458 48.60 -31.14 2.07
CA PRO A 458 48.10 -29.92 1.45
C PRO A 458 46.85 -29.31 2.11
N GLY A 459 46.24 -30.01 3.07
CA GLY A 459 44.92 -29.68 3.61
C GLY A 459 43.80 -30.31 2.76
N THR A 460 42.56 -29.95 3.05
CA THR A 460 41.38 -30.32 2.25
C THR A 460 40.64 -29.08 1.77
N TYR A 461 40.01 -29.18 0.59
CA TYR A 461 39.34 -28.06 -0.09
C TYR A 461 38.02 -28.52 -0.71
N SER A 462 37.15 -27.56 -1.02
CA SER A 462 35.87 -27.78 -1.70
C SER A 462 35.65 -26.70 -2.77
N PRO A 463 35.45 -27.07 -4.06
CA PRO A 463 35.60 -28.41 -4.63
C PRO A 463 37.03 -28.97 -4.48
N ALA A 464 37.21 -30.26 -4.74
CA ALA A 464 38.51 -30.92 -4.68
C ALA A 464 39.46 -30.37 -5.77
N PRO A 465 40.71 -29.97 -5.45
CA PRO A 465 41.67 -29.49 -6.45
C PRO A 465 42.24 -30.63 -7.27
N SER A 466 42.50 -30.38 -8.56
CA SER A 466 43.14 -31.37 -9.46
C SER A 466 44.67 -31.34 -9.40
N ALA A 467 45.27 -30.29 -8.85
CA ALA A 467 46.73 -30.17 -8.71
C ALA A 467 47.15 -29.33 -7.49
N TYR A 468 48.36 -29.59 -6.99
CA TYR A 468 49.01 -28.83 -5.92
C TYR A 468 50.45 -28.49 -6.30
N ALA A 469 50.85 -27.23 -6.11
CA ALA A 469 52.25 -26.81 -6.14
C ALA A 469 52.72 -26.36 -4.74
N TYR A 470 53.97 -26.65 -4.40
CA TYR A 470 54.55 -26.36 -3.09
C TYR A 470 55.68 -25.32 -3.21
N GLN A 471 55.94 -24.58 -2.13
CA GLN A 471 57.17 -23.82 -1.94
C GLN A 471 57.47 -23.79 -0.44
N TRP A 472 58.65 -24.24 -0.03
CA TRP A 472 59.07 -24.22 1.37
C TRP A 472 59.78 -22.90 1.73
N TYR A 473 59.66 -22.50 2.99
CA TYR A 473 60.15 -21.24 3.53
C TYR A 473 60.85 -21.47 4.88
N ARG A 474 61.91 -20.69 5.12
CA ARG A 474 62.75 -20.69 6.33
C ARG A 474 62.70 -19.29 6.94
N ASN A 475 62.15 -19.15 8.14
CA ASN A 475 61.90 -17.84 8.78
C ASN A 475 61.21 -16.83 7.84
N GLY A 476 60.24 -17.29 7.04
CA GLY A 476 59.50 -16.46 6.09
C GLY A 476 60.20 -16.19 4.75
N ALA A 477 61.51 -16.47 4.60
CA ALA A 477 62.22 -16.40 3.32
C ALA A 477 62.04 -17.68 2.50
N ALA A 478 61.85 -17.58 1.19
CA ALA A 478 61.65 -18.75 0.33
C ALA A 478 62.95 -19.55 0.14
N ILE A 479 62.90 -20.86 0.35
CA ILE A 479 64.04 -21.75 0.15
C ILE A 479 64.16 -22.08 -1.35
N SER A 480 65.26 -21.67 -2.00
CA SER A 480 65.47 -21.92 -3.42
C SER A 480 65.42 -23.43 -3.75
N GLY A 481 64.86 -23.77 -4.91
CA GLY A 481 64.65 -25.16 -5.36
C GLY A 481 63.61 -25.99 -4.59
N ALA A 482 63.24 -25.63 -3.36
CA ALA A 482 62.36 -26.41 -2.50
C ALA A 482 60.87 -26.27 -2.89
N ARG A 483 60.49 -26.88 -4.02
CA ARG A 483 59.15 -26.81 -4.64
C ARG A 483 58.35 -28.12 -4.63
N TYR A 484 58.92 -29.17 -4.06
CA TYR A 484 58.31 -30.50 -3.96
C TYR A 484 57.44 -30.64 -2.70
N ARG A 485 56.59 -31.69 -2.66
CA ARG A 485 55.78 -32.04 -1.48
C ARG A 485 56.63 -32.34 -0.24
N THR A 486 57.89 -32.71 -0.44
CA THR A 486 58.86 -33.03 0.62
C THR A 486 60.01 -32.03 0.64
N TYR A 487 60.64 -31.86 1.81
CA TYR A 487 61.84 -31.07 2.01
C TYR A 487 62.78 -31.77 2.98
N ARG A 488 64.06 -31.91 2.61
CA ARG A 488 65.09 -32.48 3.50
C ARG A 488 65.74 -31.38 4.32
N LEU A 489 65.77 -31.55 5.64
CA LEU A 489 66.35 -30.61 6.58
C LEU A 489 67.87 -30.53 6.44
N THR A 490 68.38 -29.30 6.32
CA THR A 490 69.80 -28.97 6.14
C THR A 490 70.36 -28.30 7.41
N ALA A 491 71.69 -28.21 7.53
CA ALA A 491 72.32 -27.47 8.63
C ALA A 491 71.89 -25.99 8.69
N ALA A 492 71.49 -25.41 7.54
CA ALA A 492 70.99 -24.04 7.46
C ALA A 492 69.55 -23.87 8.00
N ASP A 493 68.84 -24.96 8.34
CA ASP A 493 67.53 -24.94 9.01
C ASP A 493 67.63 -25.03 10.54
N ASN A 494 68.81 -25.31 11.08
CA ASN A 494 69.02 -25.55 12.51
C ASN A 494 68.45 -24.40 13.38
N GLY A 495 67.61 -24.72 14.37
CA GLY A 495 66.95 -23.75 15.25
C GLY A 495 65.95 -22.78 14.60
N ARG A 496 65.57 -22.98 13.32
CA ARG A 496 64.71 -22.03 12.57
C ARG A 496 63.27 -22.54 12.44
N SER A 497 62.39 -21.64 12.03
CA SER A 497 61.00 -21.95 11.69
C SER A 497 60.87 -22.33 10.22
N ILE A 498 60.13 -23.40 9.94
CA ILE A 498 59.80 -23.88 8.60
C ILE A 498 58.30 -23.74 8.34
N THR A 499 57.95 -23.19 7.20
CA THR A 499 56.57 -23.19 6.67
C THR A 499 56.55 -23.69 5.23
N VAL A 500 55.39 -24.17 4.78
CA VAL A 500 55.16 -24.52 3.38
C VAL A 500 53.96 -23.77 2.83
N ARG A 501 54.14 -23.13 1.68
CA ARG A 501 53.04 -22.59 0.86
C ARG A 501 52.50 -23.69 -0.03
N VAL A 502 51.20 -23.87 -0.01
CA VAL A 502 50.47 -24.77 -0.90
C VAL A 502 49.64 -23.91 -1.85
N SER A 503 49.75 -24.20 -3.14
CA SER A 503 48.98 -23.53 -4.20
C SER A 503 48.09 -24.58 -4.87
N ALA A 504 46.81 -24.60 -4.51
CA ALA A 504 45.83 -25.58 -4.96
C ALA A 504 45.09 -25.06 -6.21
N SER A 505 45.06 -25.88 -7.26
CA SER A 505 44.50 -25.52 -8.57
C SER A 505 43.44 -26.51 -9.02
N LEU A 506 42.43 -25.98 -9.71
CA LEU A 506 41.37 -26.72 -10.40
C LEU A 506 41.04 -25.97 -11.69
N ILE A 507 40.68 -26.69 -12.75
CA ILE A 507 40.29 -26.08 -14.01
C ILE A 507 39.12 -25.09 -13.81
N TYR A 508 39.13 -23.99 -14.56
CA TYR A 508 38.14 -22.91 -14.50
C TYR A 508 37.94 -22.25 -13.13
N SER A 509 38.85 -22.48 -12.18
CA SER A 509 38.82 -21.94 -10.81
C SER A 509 40.01 -21.01 -10.55
N ASP A 510 39.85 -20.07 -9.62
CA ASP A 510 40.97 -19.28 -9.10
C ASP A 510 41.86 -20.15 -8.20
N THR A 511 43.18 -20.07 -8.38
CA THR A 511 44.16 -20.83 -7.60
C THR A 511 44.13 -20.40 -6.13
N ARG A 512 43.87 -21.33 -5.21
CA ARG A 512 43.85 -21.05 -3.78
C ARG A 512 45.24 -21.25 -3.19
N VAL A 513 45.85 -20.16 -2.72
CA VAL A 513 47.14 -20.19 -2.02
C VAL A 513 46.90 -20.20 -0.51
N THR A 514 47.63 -21.04 0.21
CA THR A 514 47.59 -21.20 1.67
C THR A 514 49.00 -21.42 2.25
N MET A 515 49.18 -21.09 3.53
CA MET A 515 50.42 -21.37 4.28
C MET A 515 50.11 -22.38 5.38
N SER A 516 51.09 -23.24 5.71
CA SER A 516 51.04 -24.03 6.94
C SER A 516 51.31 -23.16 8.17
N PRO A 517 50.90 -23.60 9.38
CA PRO A 517 51.52 -23.16 10.62
C PRO A 517 53.05 -23.34 10.58
N ALA A 518 53.77 -22.56 11.38
CA ALA A 518 55.22 -22.61 11.47
C ALA A 518 55.70 -23.77 12.35
N LEU A 519 56.41 -24.73 11.75
CA LEU A 519 57.12 -25.77 12.48
C LEU A 519 58.44 -25.18 13.00
N LYS A 520 58.52 -24.92 14.31
CA LYS A 520 59.79 -24.57 14.96
C LYS A 520 60.66 -25.82 15.06
N LEU A 521 61.88 -25.76 14.53
CA LEU A 521 62.87 -26.83 14.69
C LEU A 521 63.66 -26.63 15.99
N PRO A 522 64.04 -27.72 16.68
CA PRO A 522 64.99 -27.63 17.79
C PRO A 522 66.39 -27.27 17.28
N VAL A 523 67.30 -26.92 18.21
CA VAL A 523 68.72 -26.78 17.88
C VAL A 523 69.40 -28.15 17.97
N TRP A 524 70.08 -28.55 16.90
CA TRP A 524 70.89 -29.76 16.83
C TRP A 524 72.37 -29.43 17.03
N ALA A 525 73.06 -30.27 17.82
CA ALA A 525 74.52 -30.27 17.87
C ALA A 525 75.10 -30.81 16.54
N VAL A 526 76.16 -30.19 16.05
CA VAL A 526 76.87 -30.58 14.83
C VAL A 526 78.26 -31.12 15.15
N THR A 527 78.73 -32.08 14.34
CA THR A 527 80.08 -32.66 14.44
C THR A 527 81.13 -31.90 13.63
N VAL A 528 80.70 -30.90 12.85
CA VAL A 528 81.57 -30.00 12.07
C VAL A 528 81.10 -28.57 12.29
N LEU A 529 81.95 -27.73 12.88
CA LEU A 529 81.76 -26.28 12.87
C LEU A 529 82.28 -25.72 11.55
N ARG A 530 81.64 -24.67 11.02
CA ARG A 530 82.01 -24.07 9.73
C ARG A 530 82.21 -22.57 9.89
N GLY A 531 83.48 -22.15 9.77
CA GLY A 531 83.87 -20.76 9.82
C GLY A 531 83.91 -20.20 11.23
N ASP A 532 83.86 -18.87 11.29
CA ASP A 532 84.14 -18.10 12.49
C ASP A 532 82.85 -17.74 13.26
N GLY A 533 83.00 -17.49 14.56
CA GLY A 533 81.91 -17.15 15.48
C GLY A 533 81.99 -17.89 16.80
N THR A 534 80.91 -17.78 17.59
CA THR A 534 80.79 -18.38 18.93
C THR A 534 79.71 -19.46 18.93
N TYR A 535 80.01 -20.61 19.52
CA TYR A 535 79.19 -21.80 19.54
C TYR A 535 78.96 -22.27 20.98
N ARG A 536 77.69 -22.45 21.39
CA ARG A 536 77.35 -23.01 22.70
C ARG A 536 77.70 -24.49 22.78
N VAL A 537 78.48 -24.87 23.78
CA VAL A 537 78.83 -26.26 24.07
C VAL A 537 77.62 -27.00 24.65
N GLY A 538 77.50 -28.29 24.38
CA GLY A 538 76.34 -29.12 24.66
C GLY A 538 75.16 -28.93 23.68
N THR A 539 74.96 -27.72 23.15
CA THR A 539 73.82 -27.41 22.25
C THR A 539 74.21 -27.36 20.77
N GLN A 540 75.33 -26.74 20.41
CA GLN A 540 75.79 -26.57 19.03
C GLN A 540 77.03 -27.41 18.73
N ILE A 541 77.95 -27.53 19.68
CA ILE A 541 79.11 -28.44 19.64
C ILE A 541 79.07 -29.40 20.84
N LYS A 542 79.58 -30.63 20.67
CA LYS A 542 79.78 -31.58 21.77
C LYS A 542 81.18 -31.41 22.38
N PRO A 543 81.39 -31.69 23.67
CA PRO A 543 82.72 -31.91 24.22
C PRO A 543 83.48 -32.99 23.43
N GLY A 544 84.80 -32.83 23.28
CA GLY A 544 85.64 -33.72 22.49
C GLY A 544 86.89 -33.02 21.92
N LEU A 545 87.77 -33.81 21.32
CA LEU A 545 88.96 -33.30 20.62
C LEU A 545 88.60 -32.93 19.16
N TYR A 546 88.86 -31.68 18.80
CA TYR A 546 88.64 -31.12 17.48
C TYR A 546 89.96 -30.63 16.86
N LYS A 547 90.02 -30.64 15.53
CA LYS A 547 91.12 -30.09 14.73
C LYS A 547 90.60 -29.01 13.80
N ALA A 548 91.34 -27.92 13.67
CA ALA A 548 91.08 -26.87 12.70
C ALA A 548 91.51 -27.30 11.29
N THR A 549 90.75 -26.91 10.27
CA THR A 549 91.01 -27.26 8.87
C THR A 549 91.61 -26.12 8.04
N GLY A 550 91.78 -24.94 8.62
CA GLY A 550 92.51 -23.83 8.01
C GLY A 550 94.01 -24.11 7.88
N THR A 551 94.70 -23.24 7.15
CA THR A 551 96.13 -23.41 6.81
C THR A 551 96.97 -22.14 6.98
N GLY A 552 96.39 -21.04 7.48
CA GLY A 552 97.07 -19.78 7.77
C GLY A 552 97.61 -19.67 9.20
N SER A 553 98.35 -18.60 9.49
CA SER A 553 99.06 -18.35 10.76
C SER A 553 98.35 -17.40 11.74
N GLY A 554 97.10 -17.04 11.46
CA GLY A 554 96.28 -16.11 12.27
C GLY A 554 95.01 -16.75 12.82
N CYS A 555 95.05 -18.04 13.18
CA CYS A 555 93.95 -18.72 13.85
C CYS A 555 93.88 -18.30 15.32
N TYR A 556 92.72 -17.82 15.74
CA TYR A 556 92.40 -17.52 17.13
C TYR A 556 91.22 -18.37 17.59
N TRP A 557 91.35 -19.04 18.74
CA TRP A 557 90.24 -19.75 19.35
C TRP A 557 90.19 -19.57 20.87
N GLU A 558 88.99 -19.68 21.44
CA GLU A 558 88.73 -19.55 22.87
C GLU A 558 87.77 -20.66 23.34
N ARG A 559 88.06 -21.27 24.49
CA ARG A 559 87.08 -22.04 25.27
C ARG A 559 86.53 -21.11 26.36
N LEU A 560 85.22 -21.16 26.61
CA LEU A 560 84.52 -20.14 27.40
C LEU A 560 83.67 -20.72 28.53
N ASN A 561 83.68 -20.10 29.72
CA ASN A 561 82.69 -20.34 30.77
C ASN A 561 81.42 -19.44 30.64
N GLY A 562 81.45 -18.42 29.79
CA GLY A 562 80.30 -17.54 29.55
C GLY A 562 80.30 -16.89 28.17
N PHE A 563 79.49 -15.84 28.01
CA PHE A 563 79.31 -15.11 26.74
C PHE A 563 79.42 -13.59 26.90
N GLY A 564 80.02 -13.11 27.99
CA GLY A 564 80.37 -11.70 28.14
C GLY A 564 81.66 -11.34 27.39
N SER A 565 82.04 -10.06 27.42
CA SER A 565 83.20 -9.52 26.70
C SER A 565 84.46 -9.33 27.54
N SER A 566 84.46 -9.77 28.81
CA SER A 566 85.65 -9.76 29.67
C SER A 566 86.48 -11.05 29.49
N LEU A 567 87.78 -10.96 29.79
CA LEU A 567 88.68 -12.13 29.80
C LEU A 567 88.28 -13.16 30.86
N ASP A 568 87.55 -12.77 31.91
CA ASP A 568 87.04 -13.68 32.96
C ASP A 568 86.17 -14.83 32.39
N TYR A 569 85.58 -14.63 31.20
CA TYR A 569 84.76 -15.63 30.53
C TYR A 569 85.56 -16.64 29.70
N VAL A 570 86.88 -16.49 29.60
CA VAL A 570 87.79 -17.34 28.82
C VAL A 570 88.46 -18.38 29.73
N ASN A 571 88.22 -19.67 29.46
CA ASN A 571 88.85 -20.79 30.15
C ASN A 571 90.26 -21.10 29.62
N ALA A 572 90.46 -20.84 28.34
CA ALA A 572 91.70 -21.07 27.58
C ALA A 572 91.59 -20.39 26.22
N ASN A 573 92.70 -19.90 25.67
CA ASN A 573 92.75 -19.37 24.31
C ASN A 573 94.05 -19.73 23.59
N TYR A 574 94.06 -19.50 22.28
CA TYR A 574 95.18 -19.81 21.40
C TYR A 574 95.26 -18.77 20.29
N TYR A 575 96.47 -18.34 19.92
CA TYR A 575 96.74 -17.56 18.72
C TYR A 575 97.94 -18.15 17.97
N GLY A 576 97.75 -18.55 16.71
CA GLY A 576 98.85 -19.11 15.91
C GLY A 576 98.38 -19.85 14.66
N SER A 577 99.01 -21.00 14.40
CA SER A 577 98.73 -21.79 13.20
C SER A 577 97.33 -22.39 13.22
N ALA A 578 96.60 -22.26 12.12
CA ALA A 578 95.34 -22.96 11.89
C ALA A 578 95.50 -24.49 11.80
N ARG A 579 96.74 -25.00 11.77
CA ARG A 579 97.06 -26.42 12.05
C ARG A 579 97.09 -26.65 13.57
N THR A 580 95.98 -26.44 14.25
CA THR A 580 95.84 -26.54 15.71
C THR A 580 94.77 -27.55 16.14
N TYR A 581 94.85 -27.97 17.40
CA TYR A 581 93.94 -28.89 18.07
C TYR A 581 93.32 -28.21 19.29
N VAL A 582 92.04 -28.50 19.58
CA VAL A 582 91.38 -28.06 20.82
C VAL A 582 90.58 -29.20 21.45
N GLN A 583 90.79 -29.40 22.74
CA GLN A 583 90.01 -30.30 23.59
C GLN A 583 88.92 -29.49 24.30
N ILE A 584 87.71 -29.49 23.74
CA ILE A 584 86.54 -28.87 24.37
C ILE A 584 86.06 -29.79 25.49
N LEU A 585 85.86 -29.25 26.69
CA LEU A 585 85.52 -30.00 27.89
C LEU A 585 84.01 -29.96 28.21
N PRO A 586 83.48 -30.94 28.97
CA PRO A 586 82.07 -30.95 29.37
C PRO A 586 81.62 -29.76 30.22
N GLY A 587 82.55 -29.07 30.89
CA GLY A 587 82.29 -27.86 31.68
C GLY A 587 82.40 -26.55 30.89
N ASP A 588 82.81 -26.58 29.62
CA ASP A 588 82.78 -25.37 28.79
C ASP A 588 81.32 -25.00 28.47
N VAL A 589 81.02 -23.71 28.47
CA VAL A 589 79.71 -23.14 28.10
C VAL A 589 79.73 -22.69 26.64
N GLY A 590 80.87 -22.22 26.15
CA GLY A 590 81.06 -21.78 24.77
C GLY A 590 82.42 -22.17 24.19
N PHE A 591 82.50 -22.13 22.86
CA PHE A 591 83.73 -22.21 22.09
C PHE A 591 83.68 -21.15 20.97
N ARG A 592 84.75 -20.38 20.78
CA ARG A 592 84.86 -19.33 19.77
C ARG A 592 86.01 -19.63 18.81
N SER A 593 85.81 -19.31 17.54
CA SER A 593 86.80 -19.47 16.46
C SER A 593 86.85 -18.23 15.59
N SER A 594 88.05 -17.85 15.15
CA SER A 594 88.32 -16.77 14.19
C SER A 594 89.56 -17.14 13.35
N GLY A 595 89.46 -17.13 12.01
CA GLY A 595 90.59 -17.44 11.11
C GLY A 595 91.02 -18.93 11.06
N CYS A 596 90.45 -19.81 11.87
CA CYS A 596 90.83 -21.23 11.96
C CYS A 596 90.19 -22.14 10.89
N GLY A 597 89.22 -21.63 10.12
CA GLY A 597 88.49 -22.41 9.12
C GLY A 597 87.33 -23.21 9.72
N ALA A 598 87.17 -24.47 9.35
CA ALA A 598 86.19 -25.38 9.95
C ALA A 598 86.84 -26.22 11.06
N TRP A 599 86.05 -26.66 12.04
CA TRP A 599 86.53 -27.58 13.08
C TRP A 599 85.87 -28.94 12.94
N THR A 600 86.67 -30.00 12.95
CA THR A 600 86.24 -31.39 12.77
C THR A 600 86.72 -32.29 13.91
N THR A 601 85.90 -33.25 14.35
CA THR A 601 86.27 -34.27 15.34
C THR A 601 87.49 -35.07 14.90
N VAL A 602 88.40 -35.37 15.82
CA VAL A 602 89.71 -35.97 15.52
C VAL A 602 89.68 -37.51 15.51
N PRO A 603 90.23 -38.19 14.48
CA PRO A 603 90.39 -39.64 14.48
C PRO A 603 91.50 -40.09 15.46
N SER A 604 91.37 -41.30 16.01
CA SER A 604 92.35 -41.89 16.94
C SER A 604 93.71 -42.23 16.29
N THR A 605 93.79 -42.24 14.96
CA THR A 605 95.00 -42.52 14.17
C THR A 605 95.57 -41.26 13.53
N GLY A 606 96.76 -41.38 12.91
CA GLY A 606 97.48 -40.30 12.24
C GLY A 606 98.68 -40.82 11.45
N ALA A 607 99.44 -39.90 10.86
CA ALA A 607 100.46 -40.22 9.86
C ALA A 607 101.82 -40.69 10.43
N LYS A 608 102.07 -40.54 11.74
CA LYS A 608 103.34 -40.88 12.42
C LYS A 608 104.59 -40.40 11.65
N ALA A 609 104.59 -39.15 11.21
CA ALA A 609 105.69 -38.58 10.44
C ALA A 609 107.00 -38.47 11.24
N THR A 610 108.12 -38.57 10.53
CA THR A 610 109.49 -38.32 11.04
C THR A 610 110.02 -36.94 10.64
N SER A 611 109.20 -36.10 10.00
CA SER A 611 109.55 -34.72 9.65
C SER A 611 108.38 -33.78 9.87
N ILE A 612 108.71 -32.56 10.29
CA ILE A 612 107.78 -31.50 10.65
C ILE A 612 108.12 -30.31 9.76
N THR A 613 107.31 -30.11 8.71
CA THR A 613 107.57 -29.17 7.62
C THR A 613 106.69 -27.92 7.63
N LYS A 614 105.84 -27.75 8.67
CA LYS A 614 104.88 -26.64 8.80
C LYS A 614 104.60 -26.33 10.27
N ASP A 615 104.35 -25.06 10.56
CA ASP A 615 103.97 -24.57 11.88
C ASP A 615 102.62 -25.13 12.37
N GLY A 616 102.50 -25.27 13.69
CA GLY A 616 101.29 -25.63 14.43
C GLY A 616 101.47 -26.82 15.37
N THR A 617 100.34 -27.34 15.84
CA THR A 617 100.27 -28.40 16.85
C THR A 617 100.18 -29.79 16.21
N TYR A 618 100.95 -30.73 16.76
CA TYR A 618 101.04 -32.12 16.33
C TYR A 618 100.81 -33.06 17.52
N ARG A 619 100.07 -34.16 17.34
CA ARG A 619 99.92 -35.20 18.37
C ARG A 619 101.12 -36.15 18.33
N VAL A 620 101.83 -36.29 19.45
CA VAL A 620 103.01 -37.17 19.53
C VAL A 620 102.55 -38.63 19.58
N GLY A 621 103.30 -39.52 18.94
CA GLY A 621 102.94 -40.93 18.73
C GLY A 621 101.84 -41.18 17.68
N ILE A 622 101.13 -40.14 17.23
CA ILE A 622 99.98 -40.24 16.32
C ILE A 622 100.20 -39.47 15.01
N ASP A 623 100.45 -38.15 15.06
CA ASP A 623 100.76 -37.35 13.87
C ASP A 623 102.26 -37.38 13.54
N ILE A 624 103.11 -37.42 14.58
CA ILE A 624 104.58 -37.52 14.51
C ILE A 624 105.09 -38.60 15.47
N LEU A 625 106.30 -39.12 15.23
CA LEU A 625 106.98 -40.04 16.15
C LEU A 625 107.85 -39.29 17.17
N PRO A 626 107.96 -39.78 18.43
CA PRO A 626 108.91 -39.26 19.41
C PRO A 626 110.36 -39.62 19.04
N GLY A 627 111.32 -38.88 19.61
CA GLY A 627 112.77 -39.00 19.37
C GLY A 627 113.41 -37.63 19.15
N ASP A 628 114.68 -37.63 18.74
CA ASP A 628 115.47 -36.43 18.53
C ASP A 628 115.23 -35.82 17.15
N TYR A 629 114.95 -34.52 17.11
CA TYR A 629 114.68 -33.74 15.90
C TYR A 629 115.69 -32.60 15.75
N TYR A 630 116.16 -32.42 14.52
CA TYR A 630 117.16 -31.44 14.12
C TYR A 630 116.51 -30.37 13.24
N GLY A 631 116.57 -29.12 13.68
CA GLY A 631 116.06 -27.96 12.96
C GLY A 631 117.17 -27.21 12.24
N TYR A 632 116.96 -26.95 10.95
CA TYR A 632 117.91 -26.25 10.08
C TYR A 632 117.31 -24.97 9.49
N GLY A 633 116.46 -24.27 10.25
CA GLY A 633 115.78 -23.06 9.81
C GLY A 633 116.68 -21.82 9.84
N SER A 634 116.52 -20.93 8.86
CA SER A 634 117.20 -19.63 8.78
C SER A 634 116.44 -18.48 9.47
N GLY A 635 115.48 -18.81 10.34
CA GLY A 635 114.60 -17.86 11.02
C GLY A 635 115.20 -17.32 12.33
N SER A 636 115.01 -16.02 12.57
CA SER A 636 115.45 -15.33 13.80
C SER A 636 114.58 -15.58 15.04
N SER A 637 113.49 -16.33 14.90
CA SER A 637 112.57 -16.67 15.99
C SER A 637 111.91 -18.03 15.73
N CYS A 638 112.14 -18.96 16.64
CA CYS A 638 111.57 -20.30 16.70
C CYS A 638 110.94 -20.50 18.08
N TYR A 639 109.65 -20.86 18.10
CA TYR A 639 108.91 -21.24 19.31
C TYR A 639 108.55 -22.72 19.24
N MET A 640 108.73 -23.44 20.33
CA MET A 640 108.43 -24.87 20.44
C MET A 640 107.84 -25.15 21.83
N ALA A 641 106.86 -26.04 21.95
CA ALA A 641 106.31 -26.43 23.25
C ALA A 641 105.94 -27.91 23.32
N MET A 642 106.27 -28.55 24.45
CA MET A 642 105.88 -29.91 24.77
C MET A 642 104.58 -29.89 25.59
N LEU A 643 103.53 -30.57 25.10
CA LEU A 643 102.18 -30.40 25.64
C LEU A 643 101.66 -31.66 26.35
N SER A 644 101.12 -31.47 27.55
CA SER A 644 100.39 -32.47 28.33
C SER A 644 98.98 -32.72 27.79
N GLY A 645 98.44 -31.82 26.97
CA GLY A 645 97.10 -31.92 26.41
C GLY A 645 96.84 -30.95 25.26
N PHE A 646 95.59 -30.52 25.11
CA PHE A 646 95.10 -29.64 24.04
C PHE A 646 93.95 -28.73 24.53
N GLY A 647 93.81 -28.55 25.84
CA GLY A 647 92.84 -27.64 26.45
C GLY A 647 93.17 -26.16 26.18
N GLY A 648 94.44 -25.80 25.99
CA GLY A 648 94.92 -24.44 25.74
C GLY A 648 95.26 -23.64 27.00
N THR A 649 95.56 -24.31 28.12
CA THR A 649 95.98 -23.67 29.38
C THR A 649 97.50 -23.73 29.54
N LEU A 650 98.11 -22.72 30.17
CA LEU A 650 99.56 -22.69 30.42
C LEU A 650 100.06 -23.92 31.20
N ASP A 651 99.24 -24.45 32.11
CA ASP A 651 99.52 -25.68 32.88
C ASP A 651 99.64 -26.95 32.01
N GLU A 652 99.29 -26.89 30.72
CA GLU A 652 99.52 -27.98 29.77
C GLU A 652 100.92 -27.91 29.11
N ILE A 653 101.70 -26.85 29.30
CA ILE A 653 103.06 -26.74 28.78
C ILE A 653 104.03 -27.38 29.78
N TYR A 654 104.65 -28.50 29.39
CA TYR A 654 105.69 -29.16 30.19
C TYR A 654 107.06 -28.48 30.08
N ASP A 655 107.37 -28.00 28.88
CA ASP A 655 108.62 -27.33 28.51
C ASP A 655 108.36 -26.49 27.26
N ASN A 656 109.04 -25.35 27.12
CA ASN A 656 108.96 -24.50 25.94
C ASN A 656 110.27 -23.80 25.61
N TYR A 657 110.61 -23.79 24.33
CA TYR A 657 111.76 -23.09 23.77
C TYR A 657 111.31 -21.84 23.02
N LEU A 658 112.06 -20.75 23.17
CA LEU A 658 111.94 -19.55 22.33
C LEU A 658 113.36 -19.06 22.00
N GLY A 659 113.77 -19.16 20.74
CA GLY A 659 115.14 -18.85 20.32
C GLY A 659 115.38 -18.95 18.82
N SER A 660 116.53 -19.46 18.41
CA SER A 660 116.96 -19.59 17.01
C SER A 660 116.31 -20.80 16.31
N ALA A 661 116.06 -20.70 15.01
CA ALA A 661 115.53 -21.83 14.22
C ALA A 661 116.57 -22.92 13.88
N TRP A 662 117.83 -22.75 14.30
CA TRP A 662 118.80 -23.84 14.42
C TRP A 662 118.75 -24.39 15.85
N VAL A 663 118.30 -25.65 15.98
CA VAL A 663 117.91 -26.25 17.27
C VAL A 663 117.97 -27.78 17.20
N ILE A 664 118.25 -28.44 18.32
CA ILE A 664 118.06 -29.87 18.52
C ILE A 664 117.03 -30.02 19.65
N VAL A 665 115.99 -30.84 19.44
CA VAL A 665 114.97 -31.13 20.46
C VAL A 665 114.73 -32.62 20.59
N THR A 666 114.73 -33.14 21.81
CA THR A 666 114.21 -34.48 22.11
C THR A 666 112.72 -34.36 22.37
N ILE A 667 111.87 -34.93 21.50
CA ILE A 667 110.42 -35.02 21.73
C ILE A 667 110.12 -36.34 22.45
N PRO A 668 109.75 -36.33 23.75
CA PRO A 668 109.58 -37.57 24.51
C PRO A 668 108.34 -38.37 24.09
N SER A 669 108.32 -39.67 24.38
CA SER A 669 107.19 -40.55 24.07
C SER A 669 105.95 -40.35 24.97
N TRP A 670 106.07 -39.63 26.08
CA TRP A 670 105.02 -39.44 27.09
C TRP A 670 104.27 -38.11 26.98
N VAL A 671 104.75 -37.14 26.20
CA VAL A 671 104.02 -35.89 25.93
C VAL A 671 102.88 -36.19 24.93
N LYS A 672 101.75 -35.49 25.05
CA LYS A 672 100.58 -35.75 24.18
C LYS A 672 100.63 -34.92 22.90
N GLY A 673 101.13 -33.70 22.99
CA GLY A 673 101.29 -32.78 21.88
C GLY A 673 102.68 -32.20 21.79
N PHE A 674 103.00 -31.69 20.61
CA PHE A 674 104.17 -30.87 20.33
C PHE A 674 103.73 -29.72 19.42
N GLU A 675 104.02 -28.50 19.83
CA GLU A 675 103.81 -27.30 19.02
C GLU A 675 105.14 -26.76 18.50
N VAL A 676 105.11 -26.22 17.29
CA VAL A 676 106.24 -25.57 16.62
C VAL A 676 105.76 -24.35 15.82
N GLN A 677 106.49 -23.24 15.86
CA GLN A 677 106.23 -22.05 15.06
C GLN A 677 107.53 -21.34 14.69
N GLY A 678 107.72 -20.96 13.42
CA GLY A 678 108.90 -20.23 12.92
C GLY A 678 110.20 -21.05 12.79
N CYS A 679 110.23 -22.29 13.28
CA CYS A 679 111.45 -23.13 13.32
C CYS A 679 111.86 -23.75 11.97
N GLY A 680 111.08 -23.54 10.90
CA GLY A 680 111.35 -24.13 9.58
C GLY A 680 111.00 -25.62 9.51
N THR A 681 111.90 -26.44 8.96
CA THR A 681 111.72 -27.90 8.94
C THR A 681 112.55 -28.56 10.03
N LEU A 682 111.90 -29.36 10.86
CA LEU A 682 112.54 -30.28 11.79
C LEU A 682 112.54 -31.70 11.20
N VAL A 683 113.67 -32.40 11.24
CA VAL A 683 113.81 -33.78 10.77
C VAL A 683 114.29 -34.67 11.91
N ARG A 684 113.65 -35.82 12.12
CA ARG A 684 114.05 -36.79 13.13
C ARG A 684 115.34 -37.51 12.70
N GLY A 685 116.28 -37.67 13.63
CA GLY A 685 117.41 -38.61 13.48
C GLY A 685 117.03 -40.06 13.71
#